data_AF-B0SVE4-F1
#
_entry.id   AF-B0SVE4-F1
#
_cell.length_a   1.000
_cell.length_b   1.000
_cell.length_c   1.000
_cell.angle_alpha   90.00
_cell.angle_beta   90.00
_cell.angle_gamma   90.00
#
_symmetry.space_group_name_H-M   'P 1'
#
loop_
_entity.id
_entity.type
_entity.pdbx_description
1 polymer ?
#
loop_
_entity_poly.entity_id
_entity_poly.type
_entity_poly.pdbx_seq_one_letter_code
_entity_poly.pdbx_strand_id
1 'polypeptide(L)'
;MRRFVLFLAAIATLVAASGGVASARSVQSAKLDALYREISRDDVRPPSDENEDIERAGRRALRQTGDKRLFGLWAVLYAYKSNQVQPQFDDWIRRVRRVAKDDDDAELRDLVDLLQTAYRHESGGFRTFNEADWVRYLDRSGPNIRMMAAIERIRTLGRSGQWADASRLAAEATSQMERKGDIARPLLAEAHQVHSYTLSYIGDKEGALDHMSQAARLDEGDAFYMRKVERIYDIAYTAADVGELDAAEHFASVHHHMTLAAGDPDLKTWDRYLCARIANARHAPTRILDCLAEGAPELAHPTNRLTGLSLRLRAQARAELGDAVAAKTDLAALRAIPVEALEPDPQAELLLSAYIALAEHRGEDAFRQLDQWRRQDHENTQAALSRNGAQMASALETELRSKRDESRRLTAEVELNRRLAHASIVIAMLLGVLVLGGVGWGFYLRKASVRLKDARGRAEAANEAKSAFLAVMSHELRTPLNGMLGMAQALRTEDLDARQREQVELMIDSGDTLLVLLNDILDLSKIEAGKLEIAPTAGDLVGVCVRLVGGYQPTAREKGVALNFTMDGEPPPLLQFDGVRVRQCLANLLSNALKFTVVGRVDVNLACSPDPGSGRLRVRLTVTDTGIGMSQATVSKLFGAFTQADASTTRTFGGTGLGLNITRRLAQLMHGDILVESRVGEGSTFTLSFLVDASAVAPAEVQAPGFGAVNEEESLSPLHGRRVLVVDDHPVNRRVIKLFLAPFDCDLVEVENGREALDALEAEPFDLVLMDVNMPVMDGLEATRRLRRDPRWMTLPVIALTADVMRSQIDTCLEAGMDAHIAKPIDLRDLLSVMVQVLDKRGAAPAVVGKLEAGCTPA
;
A
#
# COMPACT_ATOMS: atom_id res chain seq x y z
N MET A 1 -5.93 -72.74 -15.31
CA MET A 1 -5.51 -71.65 -16.24
C MET A 1 -4.96 -70.42 -15.54
N ARG A 2 -5.69 -69.73 -14.63
CA ARG A 2 -5.21 -68.49 -13.99
C ARG A 2 -3.87 -68.60 -13.23
N ARG A 3 -3.61 -69.72 -12.55
CA ARG A 3 -2.31 -70.01 -11.88
C ARG A 3 -1.17 -70.36 -12.86
N PHE A 4 -1.50 -70.88 -14.04
CA PHE A 4 -0.51 -71.20 -15.09
C PHE A 4 -0.09 -69.93 -15.85
N VAL A 5 -1.03 -69.00 -16.05
CA VAL A 5 -0.76 -67.68 -16.64
C VAL A 5 0.09 -66.81 -15.70
N LEU A 6 -0.15 -66.87 -14.38
CA LEU A 6 0.68 -66.17 -13.39
C LEU A 6 2.09 -66.76 -13.27
N PHE A 7 2.26 -68.07 -13.47
CA PHE A 7 3.57 -68.71 -13.48
C PHE A 7 4.38 -68.38 -14.75
N LEU A 8 3.72 -68.33 -15.92
CA LEU A 8 4.33 -67.84 -17.17
C LEU A 8 4.70 -66.35 -17.12
N ALA A 9 3.88 -65.52 -16.46
CA ALA A 9 4.19 -64.11 -16.27
C ALA A 9 5.41 -63.90 -15.33
N ALA A 10 5.57 -64.74 -14.31
CA ALA A 10 6.73 -64.72 -13.41
C ALA A 10 8.02 -65.21 -14.08
N ILE A 11 7.93 -66.18 -15.00
CA ILE A 11 9.07 -66.62 -15.82
C ILE A 11 9.40 -65.57 -16.89
N ALA A 12 8.41 -64.89 -17.48
CA ALA A 12 8.64 -63.81 -18.42
C ALA A 12 9.33 -62.59 -17.77
N THR A 13 9.03 -62.27 -16.51
CA THR A 13 9.76 -61.23 -15.76
C THR A 13 11.15 -61.67 -15.31
N LEU A 14 11.39 -62.96 -15.03
CA LEU A 14 12.75 -63.46 -14.76
C LEU A 14 13.61 -63.60 -16.03
N VAL A 15 13.01 -63.87 -17.18
CA VAL A 15 13.72 -63.90 -18.48
C VAL A 15 13.97 -62.48 -19.01
N ALA A 16 13.09 -61.52 -18.74
CA ALA A 16 13.36 -60.10 -19.01
C ALA A 16 14.46 -59.51 -18.10
N ALA A 17 14.72 -60.11 -16.93
CA ALA A 17 15.82 -59.74 -16.03
C ALA A 17 17.16 -60.44 -16.36
N SER A 18 17.17 -61.39 -17.32
CA SER A 18 18.37 -62.11 -17.75
C SER A 18 18.69 -61.97 -19.24
N GLY A 19 17.77 -61.41 -20.03
CA GLY A 19 17.95 -61.07 -21.45
C GLY A 19 18.12 -59.57 -21.66
N GLY A 20 19.12 -58.97 -21.02
CA GLY A 20 19.36 -57.52 -21.07
C GLY A 20 20.67 -57.09 -20.43
N VAL A 21 21.77 -57.80 -20.67
CA VAL A 21 23.12 -57.24 -20.48
C VAL A 21 23.39 -56.29 -21.65
N ALA A 22 22.63 -55.21 -21.74
CA ALA A 22 23.15 -53.98 -22.30
C ALA A 22 24.02 -53.38 -21.19
N SER A 23 25.34 -53.39 -21.38
CA SER A 23 26.35 -52.82 -20.48
C SER A 23 25.82 -51.56 -19.81
N ALA A 24 25.57 -51.62 -18.50
CA ALA A 24 25.43 -50.42 -17.70
C ALA A 24 26.77 -49.70 -17.77
N ARG A 25 26.86 -48.64 -18.58
CA ARG A 25 28.09 -47.83 -18.70
C ARG A 25 28.56 -47.41 -17.32
N SER A 26 29.87 -47.51 -17.08
CA SER A 26 30.47 -47.05 -15.83
C SER A 26 30.19 -45.55 -15.65
N VAL A 27 30.13 -45.08 -14.40
CA VAL A 27 29.98 -43.64 -14.10
C VAL A 27 31.14 -42.87 -14.73
N GLN A 28 32.34 -43.45 -14.76
CA GLN A 28 33.53 -42.86 -15.37
C GLN A 28 33.39 -42.72 -16.89
N SER A 29 32.92 -43.76 -17.58
CA SER A 29 32.61 -43.75 -19.01
C SER A 29 31.65 -42.60 -19.36
N ALA A 30 30.58 -42.42 -18.58
CA ALA A 30 29.62 -41.35 -18.79
C ALA A 30 30.22 -39.94 -18.61
N LYS A 31 31.11 -39.76 -17.61
CA LYS A 31 31.83 -38.49 -17.41
C LYS A 31 32.76 -38.18 -18.59
N LEU A 32 33.54 -39.16 -19.04
CA LEU A 32 34.47 -39.02 -20.16
C LEU A 32 33.74 -38.72 -21.47
N ASP A 33 32.62 -39.39 -21.75
CA ASP A 33 31.76 -39.09 -22.90
C ASP A 33 31.16 -37.68 -22.86
N ALA A 34 30.84 -37.18 -21.66
CA ALA A 34 30.38 -35.80 -21.49
C ALA A 34 31.50 -34.81 -21.78
N LEU A 35 32.70 -35.05 -21.25
CA LEU A 35 33.88 -34.21 -21.52
C LEU A 35 34.27 -34.23 -23.00
N TYR A 36 34.29 -35.40 -23.64
CA TYR A 36 34.58 -35.52 -25.07
C TYR A 36 33.64 -34.66 -25.91
N ARG A 37 32.33 -34.67 -25.59
CA ARG A 37 31.34 -33.83 -26.28
C ARG A 37 31.50 -32.34 -26.00
N GLU A 38 32.02 -31.97 -24.83
CA GLU A 38 32.33 -30.59 -24.47
C GLU A 38 33.51 -30.09 -25.32
N ILE A 39 34.63 -30.79 -25.27
CA ILE A 39 35.86 -30.45 -26.00
C ILE A 39 35.64 -30.48 -27.52
N SER A 40 34.90 -31.47 -28.03
CA SER A 40 34.68 -31.61 -29.48
C SER A 40 33.77 -30.52 -30.08
N ARG A 41 33.11 -29.69 -29.26
CA ARG A 41 32.35 -28.53 -29.75
C ARG A 41 33.24 -27.33 -30.03
N ASP A 42 34.37 -27.23 -29.34
CA ASP A 42 35.34 -26.17 -29.53
C ASP A 42 36.22 -26.51 -30.75
N ASP A 43 36.06 -25.78 -31.85
CA ASP A 43 36.94 -25.87 -33.04
C ASP A 43 38.30 -25.25 -32.69
N VAL A 44 39.17 -26.03 -32.04
CA VAL A 44 40.51 -25.59 -31.65
C VAL A 44 41.42 -25.56 -32.88
N ARG A 45 41.60 -24.36 -33.44
CA ARG A 45 42.48 -24.14 -34.59
C ARG A 45 43.94 -23.96 -34.15
N PRO A 46 44.91 -24.55 -34.85
CA PRO A 46 46.32 -24.26 -34.61
C PRO A 46 46.61 -22.77 -34.86
N PRO A 47 47.58 -22.18 -34.16
CA PRO A 47 48.04 -20.82 -34.43
C PRO A 47 48.63 -20.72 -35.86
N SER A 48 48.61 -19.52 -36.44
CA SER A 48 49.13 -19.29 -37.80
C SER A 48 50.63 -19.53 -37.91
N ASP A 49 51.37 -19.11 -36.88
CA ASP A 49 52.80 -19.40 -36.72
C ASP A 49 53.04 -20.23 -35.45
N GLU A 50 54.17 -20.93 -35.41
CA GLU A 50 54.59 -21.71 -34.24
C GLU A 50 54.65 -20.81 -32.97
N ASN A 51 53.99 -21.23 -31.89
CA ASN A 51 53.91 -20.52 -30.61
C ASN A 51 53.31 -19.08 -30.68
N GLU A 52 52.65 -18.71 -31.78
CA GLU A 52 52.13 -17.34 -31.95
C GLU A 52 51.04 -16.98 -30.90
N ASP A 53 50.24 -17.96 -30.49
CA ASP A 53 49.24 -17.84 -29.43
C ASP A 53 49.89 -17.48 -28.08
N ILE A 54 51.00 -18.15 -27.73
CA ILE A 54 51.82 -17.87 -26.53
C ILE A 54 52.41 -16.45 -26.62
N GLU A 55 53.04 -16.11 -27.74
CA GLU A 55 53.62 -14.78 -27.95
C GLU A 55 52.59 -13.65 -27.88
N ARG A 56 51.40 -13.86 -28.45
CA ARG A 56 50.28 -12.91 -28.42
C ARG A 56 49.75 -12.74 -27.00
N ALA A 57 49.62 -13.83 -26.24
CA ALA A 57 49.23 -13.79 -24.84
C ALA A 57 50.26 -13.05 -23.99
N GLY A 58 51.56 -13.27 -24.22
CA GLY A 58 52.63 -12.54 -23.53
C GLY A 58 52.60 -11.04 -23.81
N ARG A 59 52.43 -10.62 -25.07
CA ARG A 59 52.25 -9.20 -25.42
C ARG A 59 51.01 -8.59 -24.80
N ARG A 60 49.95 -9.38 -24.59
CA ARG A 60 48.75 -8.95 -23.88
C ARG A 60 49.01 -8.79 -22.39
N ALA A 61 49.67 -9.77 -21.76
CA ALA A 61 49.98 -9.78 -20.34
C ALA A 61 50.92 -8.63 -19.94
N LEU A 62 51.92 -8.29 -20.77
CA LEU A 62 52.79 -7.12 -20.57
C LEU A 62 52.04 -5.78 -20.50
N ARG A 63 50.86 -5.69 -21.13
CA ARG A 63 50.01 -4.48 -21.11
C ARG A 63 49.05 -4.43 -19.92
N GLN A 64 48.94 -5.51 -19.14
CA GLN A 64 48.11 -5.56 -17.93
C GLN A 64 48.89 -5.02 -16.73
N THR A 65 48.22 -4.91 -15.58
CA THR A 65 48.83 -4.53 -14.29
C THR A 65 48.36 -5.46 -13.17
N GLY A 66 49.09 -5.48 -12.05
CA GLY A 66 48.79 -6.31 -10.87
C GLY A 66 48.69 -7.80 -11.18
N ASP A 67 47.76 -8.49 -10.51
CA ASP A 67 47.55 -9.94 -10.65
C ASP A 67 47.32 -10.37 -12.11
N LYS A 68 46.60 -9.57 -12.93
CA LYS A 68 46.34 -9.96 -14.33
C LYS A 68 47.63 -10.08 -15.15
N ARG A 69 48.59 -9.19 -14.89
CA ARG A 69 49.92 -9.25 -15.50
C ARG A 69 50.71 -10.43 -14.96
N LEU A 70 50.77 -10.59 -13.64
CA LEU A 70 51.56 -11.63 -12.99
C LEU A 70 51.12 -13.04 -13.44
N PHE A 71 49.83 -13.34 -13.37
CA PHE A 71 49.27 -14.63 -13.74
C PHE A 71 49.37 -14.90 -15.26
N GLY A 72 49.17 -13.87 -16.09
CA GLY A 72 49.35 -13.98 -17.54
C GLY A 72 50.79 -14.23 -17.96
N LEU A 73 51.76 -13.56 -17.32
CA LEU A 73 53.19 -13.77 -17.58
C LEU A 73 53.68 -15.12 -17.03
N TRP A 74 53.15 -15.57 -15.89
CA TRP A 74 53.40 -16.93 -15.41
C TRP A 74 52.94 -17.96 -16.44
N ALA A 75 51.74 -17.83 -17.01
CA ALA A 75 51.23 -18.79 -18.00
C ALA A 75 52.17 -18.91 -19.22
N VAL A 76 52.68 -17.79 -19.73
CA VAL A 76 53.60 -17.74 -20.87
C VAL A 76 54.95 -18.37 -20.53
N LEU A 77 55.55 -17.97 -19.41
CA LEU A 77 56.83 -18.54 -18.96
C LEU A 77 56.69 -20.04 -18.67
N TYR A 78 55.59 -20.46 -18.06
CA TYR A 78 55.33 -21.87 -17.75
C TYR A 78 55.12 -22.70 -19.01
N ALA A 79 54.44 -22.18 -20.04
CA ALA A 79 54.27 -22.88 -21.31
C ALA A 79 55.63 -23.18 -21.98
N TYR A 80 56.52 -22.20 -22.06
CA TYR A 80 57.86 -22.44 -22.61
C TYR A 80 58.71 -23.32 -21.71
N LYS A 81 58.57 -23.20 -20.38
CA LYS A 81 59.26 -24.07 -19.42
C LYS A 81 58.85 -25.54 -19.61
N SER A 82 57.55 -25.81 -19.63
CA SER A 82 56.99 -27.17 -19.70
C SER A 82 57.34 -27.87 -21.01
N ASN A 83 57.31 -27.12 -22.12
CA ASN A 83 57.70 -27.62 -23.45
C ASN A 83 59.21 -27.63 -23.69
N GLN A 84 60.04 -27.25 -22.70
CA GLN A 84 61.51 -27.19 -22.78
C GLN A 84 62.05 -26.36 -23.95
N VAL A 85 61.35 -25.29 -24.34
CA VAL A 85 61.74 -24.41 -25.45
C VAL A 85 62.69 -23.33 -24.93
N GLN A 86 63.95 -23.70 -24.71
CA GLN A 86 64.93 -22.87 -24.00
C GLN A 86 65.12 -21.45 -24.59
N PRO A 87 65.30 -21.25 -25.91
CA PRO A 87 65.62 -19.92 -26.43
C PRO A 87 64.50 -18.90 -26.17
N GLN A 88 63.25 -19.32 -26.37
CA GLN A 88 62.05 -18.52 -26.14
C GLN A 88 61.82 -18.29 -24.64
N PHE A 89 62.03 -19.33 -23.81
CA PHE A 89 61.96 -19.19 -22.36
C PHE A 89 62.95 -18.14 -21.84
N ASP A 90 64.21 -18.23 -22.25
CA ASP A 90 65.27 -17.29 -21.84
C ASP A 90 64.97 -15.86 -22.32
N ASP A 91 64.38 -15.70 -23.51
CA ASP A 91 63.97 -14.38 -23.99
C ASP A 91 62.85 -13.76 -23.16
N TRP A 92 61.81 -14.53 -22.85
CA TRP A 92 60.74 -14.07 -21.98
C TRP A 92 61.21 -13.78 -20.56
N ILE A 93 62.11 -14.59 -20.00
CA ILE A 93 62.76 -14.31 -18.71
C ILE A 93 63.45 -12.94 -18.74
N ARG A 94 64.21 -12.62 -19.80
CA ARG A 94 64.85 -11.30 -19.94
C ARG A 94 63.83 -10.16 -20.06
N ARG A 95 62.76 -10.34 -20.83
CA ARG A 95 61.69 -9.34 -21.00
C ARG A 95 60.98 -9.05 -19.69
N VAL A 96 60.53 -10.09 -18.97
CA VAL A 96 59.83 -9.95 -17.69
C VAL A 96 60.74 -9.36 -16.62
N ARG A 97 62.01 -9.79 -16.55
CA ARG A 97 62.99 -9.21 -15.62
C ARG A 97 63.24 -7.72 -15.87
N ARG A 98 63.23 -7.27 -17.13
CA ARG A 98 63.34 -5.85 -17.46
C ARG A 98 62.13 -5.07 -16.94
N VAL A 99 60.91 -5.52 -17.23
CA VAL A 99 59.68 -4.89 -16.73
C VAL A 99 59.63 -4.88 -15.21
N ALA A 100 60.00 -5.98 -14.56
CA ALA A 100 60.04 -6.07 -13.11
C ALA A 100 61.03 -5.08 -12.48
N LYS A 101 62.13 -4.75 -13.17
CA LYS A 101 63.09 -3.74 -12.75
C LYS A 101 62.56 -2.32 -13.01
N ASP A 102 62.02 -2.08 -14.20
CA ASP A 102 61.54 -0.76 -14.62
C ASP A 102 60.36 -0.28 -13.75
N ASP A 103 59.49 -1.22 -13.33
CA ASP A 103 58.33 -0.95 -12.48
C ASP A 103 58.58 -1.16 -10.97
N ASP A 104 59.79 -1.57 -10.58
CA ASP A 104 60.14 -2.04 -9.21
C ASP A 104 59.17 -3.10 -8.63
N ASP A 105 58.74 -4.04 -9.46
CA ASP A 105 57.78 -5.08 -9.11
C ASP A 105 58.49 -6.31 -8.50
N ALA A 106 58.42 -6.43 -7.17
CA ALA A 106 59.05 -7.53 -6.44
C ALA A 106 58.43 -8.91 -6.74
N GLU A 107 57.11 -8.99 -7.01
CA GLU A 107 56.46 -10.27 -7.32
C GLU A 107 56.90 -10.79 -8.70
N LEU A 108 57.02 -9.90 -9.71
CA LEU A 108 57.54 -10.31 -11.02
C LEU A 108 59.02 -10.75 -10.95
N ARG A 109 59.83 -10.15 -10.07
CA ARG A 109 61.21 -10.61 -9.83
C ARG A 109 61.22 -12.03 -9.24
N ASP A 110 60.41 -12.27 -8.22
CA ASP A 110 60.28 -13.60 -7.60
C ASP A 110 59.73 -14.65 -8.57
N LEU A 111 58.76 -14.30 -9.42
CA LEU A 111 58.24 -15.18 -10.48
C LEU A 111 59.35 -15.65 -11.42
N VAL A 112 60.15 -14.71 -11.93
CA VAL A 112 61.24 -15.00 -12.85
C VAL A 112 62.29 -15.90 -12.20
N ASP A 113 62.69 -15.59 -10.96
CA ASP A 113 63.68 -16.38 -10.22
C ASP A 113 63.16 -17.81 -9.92
N LEU A 114 61.89 -17.93 -9.54
CA LEU A 114 61.23 -19.21 -9.30
C LEU A 114 61.25 -20.08 -10.56
N LEU A 115 60.72 -19.57 -11.68
CA LEU A 115 60.59 -20.37 -12.90
C LEU A 115 61.95 -20.66 -13.56
N GLN A 116 62.92 -19.75 -13.46
CA GLN A 116 64.28 -20.03 -13.94
C GLN A 116 64.98 -21.10 -13.09
N THR A 117 64.69 -21.14 -11.78
CA THR A 117 65.18 -22.20 -10.89
C THR A 117 64.48 -23.52 -11.19
N ALA A 118 63.16 -23.50 -11.40
CA ALA A 118 62.38 -24.67 -11.80
C ALA A 118 62.85 -25.27 -13.13
N TYR A 119 63.10 -24.44 -14.15
CA TYR A 119 63.63 -24.91 -15.45
C TYR A 119 64.95 -25.67 -15.29
N ARG A 120 65.89 -25.09 -14.54
CA ARG A 120 67.19 -25.73 -14.24
C ARG A 120 67.02 -27.00 -13.41
N HIS A 121 66.07 -26.99 -12.48
CA HIS A 121 65.75 -28.16 -11.66
C HIS A 121 65.27 -29.33 -12.50
N GLU A 122 64.30 -29.10 -13.40
CA GLU A 122 63.77 -30.13 -14.29
C GLU A 122 64.84 -30.61 -15.28
N SER A 123 65.55 -29.68 -15.94
CA SER A 123 66.61 -30.00 -16.91
C SER A 123 67.81 -30.71 -16.25
N GLY A 124 68.05 -30.47 -14.96
CA GLY A 124 69.12 -31.08 -14.16
C GLY A 124 68.72 -32.38 -13.44
N GLY A 125 67.59 -33.00 -13.81
CA GLY A 125 67.15 -34.28 -13.24
C GLY A 125 66.55 -34.17 -11.84
N PHE A 126 65.85 -33.07 -11.54
CA PHE A 126 65.14 -32.81 -10.28
C PHE A 126 66.05 -32.76 -9.03
N ARG A 127 67.24 -32.13 -9.15
CA ARG A 127 68.22 -32.03 -8.04
C ARG A 127 68.54 -30.61 -7.54
N THR A 128 68.18 -29.58 -8.30
CA THR A 128 68.58 -28.18 -8.03
C THR A 128 67.85 -27.46 -6.88
N PHE A 129 66.54 -27.61 -6.69
CA PHE A 129 65.82 -27.00 -5.58
C PHE A 129 66.28 -27.60 -4.25
N ASN A 130 66.70 -26.75 -3.33
CA ASN A 130 67.00 -27.13 -1.95
C ASN A 130 65.90 -26.63 -0.98
N GLU A 131 65.99 -27.02 0.29
CA GLU A 131 64.98 -26.64 1.29
C GLU A 131 64.94 -25.12 1.55
N ALA A 132 66.07 -24.43 1.43
CA ALA A 132 66.10 -22.97 1.59
C ALA A 132 65.36 -22.24 0.45
N ASP A 133 65.40 -22.78 -0.77
CA ASP A 133 64.62 -22.26 -1.89
C ASP A 133 63.12 -22.44 -1.64
N TRP A 134 62.70 -23.57 -1.09
CA TRP A 134 61.29 -23.81 -0.74
C TRP A 134 60.82 -22.87 0.38
N VAL A 135 61.63 -22.68 1.42
CA VAL A 135 61.33 -21.68 2.47
C VAL A 135 61.23 -20.26 1.89
N ARG A 136 62.09 -19.91 0.93
CA ARG A 136 62.00 -18.60 0.24
C ARG A 136 60.64 -18.43 -0.43
N TYR A 137 60.23 -19.37 -1.27
CA TYR A 137 59.05 -19.17 -2.12
C TYR A 137 57.71 -19.56 -1.47
N LEU A 138 57.69 -20.57 -0.57
CA LEU A 138 56.47 -21.05 0.08
C LEU A 138 56.18 -20.33 1.39
N ASP A 139 57.18 -19.84 2.12
CA ASP A 139 56.95 -19.21 3.43
C ASP A 139 57.09 -17.68 3.36
N ARG A 140 58.11 -17.17 2.65
CA ARG A 140 58.51 -15.76 2.70
C ARG A 140 57.97 -14.89 1.55
N SER A 141 57.66 -15.47 0.40
CA SER A 141 57.10 -14.73 -0.74
C SER A 141 55.60 -14.42 -0.58
N GLY A 142 55.10 -13.50 -1.42
CA GLY A 142 53.69 -13.11 -1.46
C GLY A 142 52.73 -14.27 -1.81
N PRO A 143 51.43 -14.13 -1.51
CA PRO A 143 50.45 -15.21 -1.68
C PRO A 143 50.34 -15.73 -3.11
N ASN A 144 50.52 -14.88 -4.12
CA ASN A 144 50.46 -15.27 -5.53
C ASN A 144 51.67 -16.16 -5.91
N ILE A 145 52.87 -15.77 -5.49
CA ILE A 145 54.10 -16.56 -5.72
C ILE A 145 54.05 -17.88 -4.98
N ARG A 146 53.50 -17.92 -3.75
CA ARG A 146 53.29 -19.17 -3.02
C ARG A 146 52.44 -20.18 -3.79
N MET A 147 51.36 -19.73 -4.45
CA MET A 147 50.53 -20.60 -5.29
C MET A 147 51.33 -21.16 -6.48
N MET A 148 52.14 -20.32 -7.14
CA MET A 148 52.99 -20.74 -8.26
C MET A 148 54.07 -21.73 -7.82
N ALA A 149 54.71 -21.47 -6.67
CA ALA A 149 55.72 -22.34 -6.09
C ALA A 149 55.13 -23.66 -5.59
N ALA A 150 53.87 -23.67 -5.13
CA ALA A 150 53.18 -24.89 -4.74
C ALA A 150 53.04 -25.85 -5.92
N ILE A 151 52.74 -25.38 -7.13
CA ILE A 151 52.68 -26.22 -8.34
C ILE A 151 54.02 -26.91 -8.59
N GLU A 152 55.14 -26.17 -8.53
CA GLU A 152 56.48 -26.72 -8.71
C GLU A 152 56.85 -27.71 -7.58
N ARG A 153 56.44 -27.43 -6.35
CA ARG A 153 56.68 -28.32 -5.20
C ARG A 153 55.88 -29.62 -5.33
N ILE A 154 54.60 -29.56 -5.72
CA ILE A 154 53.76 -30.75 -5.96
C ILE A 154 54.43 -31.64 -7.02
N ARG A 155 54.84 -31.05 -8.14
CA ARG A 155 55.54 -31.78 -9.22
C ARG A 155 56.83 -32.43 -8.71
N THR A 156 57.63 -31.72 -7.92
CA THR A 156 58.89 -32.21 -7.34
C THR A 156 58.65 -33.35 -6.36
N LEU A 157 57.71 -33.19 -5.42
CA LEU A 157 57.34 -34.21 -4.42
C LEU A 157 56.76 -35.46 -5.10
N GLY A 158 55.92 -35.28 -6.12
CA GLY A 158 55.36 -36.39 -6.89
C GLY A 158 56.46 -37.20 -7.60
N ARG A 159 57.47 -36.52 -8.14
CA ARG A 159 58.61 -37.16 -8.82
C ARG A 159 59.60 -37.82 -7.86
N SER A 160 59.78 -37.28 -6.65
CA SER A 160 60.63 -37.86 -5.61
C SER A 160 59.98 -39.03 -4.85
N GLY A 161 58.73 -39.36 -5.16
CA GLY A 161 57.97 -40.44 -4.51
C GLY A 161 57.27 -40.01 -3.21
N GLN A 162 57.32 -38.73 -2.83
CA GLN A 162 56.67 -38.20 -1.63
C GLN A 162 55.18 -37.88 -1.89
N TRP A 163 54.41 -38.87 -2.35
CA TRP A 163 53.07 -38.64 -2.90
C TRP A 163 52.03 -38.17 -1.90
N ALA A 164 52.15 -38.57 -0.63
CA ALA A 164 51.22 -38.12 0.42
C ALA A 164 51.33 -36.61 0.64
N ASP A 165 52.55 -36.08 0.67
CA ASP A 165 52.79 -34.65 0.84
C ASP A 165 52.47 -33.88 -0.44
N ALA A 166 52.77 -34.45 -1.61
CA ALA A 166 52.34 -33.90 -2.89
C ALA A 166 50.80 -33.77 -2.98
N SER A 167 50.06 -34.80 -2.58
CA SER A 167 48.59 -34.81 -2.63
C SER A 167 47.97 -33.84 -1.62
N ARG A 168 48.53 -33.78 -0.40
CA ARG A 168 48.10 -32.81 0.62
C ARG A 168 48.29 -31.37 0.13
N LEU A 169 49.50 -31.06 -0.37
CA LEU A 169 49.82 -29.74 -0.90
C LEU A 169 48.96 -29.41 -2.13
N ALA A 170 48.67 -30.39 -2.98
CA ALA A 170 47.79 -30.20 -4.14
C ALA A 170 46.36 -29.85 -3.73
N ALA A 171 45.78 -30.56 -2.75
CA ALA A 171 44.45 -30.24 -2.23
C ALA A 171 44.39 -28.82 -1.62
N GLU A 172 45.41 -28.45 -0.84
CA GLU A 172 45.54 -27.12 -0.24
C GLU A 172 45.69 -26.02 -1.30
N ALA A 173 46.58 -26.21 -2.28
CA ALA A 173 46.85 -25.27 -3.34
C ALA A 173 45.64 -25.07 -4.26
N THR A 174 44.98 -26.16 -4.66
CA THR A 174 43.75 -26.15 -5.48
C THR A 174 42.68 -25.32 -4.78
N SER A 175 42.43 -25.59 -3.48
CA SER A 175 41.43 -24.83 -2.72
C SER A 175 41.77 -23.34 -2.57
N GLN A 176 43.05 -22.99 -2.47
CA GLN A 176 43.48 -21.59 -2.46
C GLN A 176 43.25 -20.92 -3.81
N MET A 177 43.57 -21.60 -4.92
CA MET A 177 43.39 -21.08 -6.28
C MET A 177 41.90 -20.93 -6.65
N GLU A 178 41.04 -21.87 -6.24
CA GLU A 178 39.58 -21.75 -6.39
C GLU A 178 39.03 -20.49 -5.71
N ARG A 179 39.48 -20.20 -4.48
CA ARG A 179 39.10 -18.98 -3.76
C ARG A 179 39.57 -17.69 -4.44
N LYS A 180 40.67 -17.75 -5.19
CA LYS A 180 41.20 -16.61 -5.95
C LYS A 180 40.34 -16.33 -7.20
N GLY A 181 39.56 -17.30 -7.66
CA GLY A 181 38.62 -17.17 -8.77
C GLY A 181 39.29 -17.18 -10.14
N ASP A 182 38.59 -16.65 -11.15
CA ASP A 182 38.94 -16.78 -12.57
C ASP A 182 40.36 -16.30 -12.93
N ILE A 183 40.91 -15.35 -12.18
CA ILE A 183 42.27 -14.84 -12.43
C ILE A 183 43.35 -15.90 -12.19
N ALA A 184 43.10 -16.88 -11.31
CA ALA A 184 44.00 -17.98 -11.01
C ALA A 184 43.71 -19.24 -11.84
N ARG A 185 42.77 -19.18 -12.78
CA ARG A 185 42.36 -20.31 -13.63
C ARG A 185 43.55 -21.03 -14.29
N PRO A 186 44.57 -20.35 -14.86
CA PRO A 186 45.74 -21.03 -15.44
C PRO A 186 46.56 -21.84 -14.42
N LEU A 187 46.66 -21.36 -13.17
CA LEU A 187 47.35 -22.07 -12.10
C LEU A 187 46.52 -23.24 -11.60
N LEU A 188 45.21 -23.05 -11.44
CA LEU A 188 44.29 -24.09 -11.01
C LEU A 188 44.31 -25.27 -12.00
N ALA A 189 44.29 -24.99 -13.30
CA ALA A 189 44.38 -26.00 -14.35
C ALA A 189 45.70 -26.79 -14.26
N GLU A 190 46.83 -26.12 -14.06
CA GLU A 190 48.11 -26.81 -13.86
C GLU A 190 48.18 -27.56 -12.52
N ALA A 191 47.59 -27.03 -11.45
CA ALA A 191 47.53 -27.72 -10.16
C ALA A 191 46.79 -29.06 -10.27
N HIS A 192 45.65 -29.08 -10.96
CA HIS A 192 44.95 -30.34 -11.28
C HIS A 192 45.82 -31.26 -12.15
N GLN A 193 46.53 -30.74 -13.16
CA GLN A 193 47.41 -31.54 -14.02
C GLN A 193 48.53 -32.22 -13.22
N VAL A 194 49.31 -31.46 -12.43
CA VAL A 194 50.40 -32.03 -11.65
C VAL A 194 49.91 -32.95 -10.54
N HIS A 195 48.72 -32.69 -9.99
CA HIS A 195 48.09 -33.60 -9.04
C HIS A 195 47.69 -34.91 -9.71
N SER A 196 47.16 -34.86 -10.93
CA SER A 196 46.78 -36.07 -11.67
C SER A 196 47.95 -37.02 -11.89
N TYR A 197 49.15 -36.50 -12.19
CA TYR A 197 50.34 -37.32 -12.29
C TYR A 197 50.69 -37.98 -10.95
N THR A 198 50.58 -37.23 -9.85
CA THR A 198 50.78 -37.77 -8.50
C THR A 198 49.81 -38.91 -8.20
N LEU A 199 48.51 -38.73 -8.52
CA LEU A 199 47.48 -39.75 -8.35
C LEU A 199 47.74 -40.98 -9.22
N SER A 200 48.16 -40.77 -10.48
CA SER A 200 48.55 -41.85 -11.37
C SER A 200 49.76 -42.63 -10.85
N TYR A 201 50.76 -41.97 -10.24
CA TYR A 201 51.93 -42.65 -9.66
C TYR A 201 51.58 -43.50 -8.44
N ILE A 202 50.56 -43.11 -7.65
CA ILE A 202 50.04 -43.93 -6.54
C ILE A 202 49.01 -44.97 -7.00
N GLY A 203 48.75 -45.10 -8.30
CA GLY A 203 47.82 -46.08 -8.86
C GLY A 203 46.34 -45.68 -8.80
N ASP A 204 46.00 -44.48 -8.32
CA ASP A 204 44.64 -43.93 -8.40
C ASP A 204 44.41 -43.27 -9.77
N LYS A 205 44.26 -44.13 -10.79
CA LYS A 205 44.09 -43.69 -12.18
C LYS A 205 42.72 -43.08 -12.45
N GLU A 206 41.68 -43.49 -11.72
CA GLU A 206 40.35 -42.89 -11.82
C GLU A 206 40.34 -41.47 -11.26
N GLY A 207 40.94 -41.26 -10.07
CA GLY A 207 41.15 -39.92 -9.51
C GLY A 207 42.03 -39.07 -10.42
N ALA A 208 43.09 -39.65 -11.00
CA ALA A 208 43.91 -38.96 -11.99
C ALA A 208 43.08 -38.47 -13.19
N LEU A 209 42.21 -39.32 -13.76
CA LEU A 209 41.32 -38.94 -14.86
C LEU A 209 40.33 -37.83 -14.47
N ASP A 210 39.80 -37.85 -13.25
CA ASP A 210 38.93 -36.78 -12.76
C ASP A 210 39.68 -35.43 -12.71
N HIS A 211 40.92 -35.43 -12.22
CA HIS A 211 41.77 -34.23 -12.20
C HIS A 211 42.19 -33.78 -13.61
N MET A 212 42.57 -34.69 -14.51
CA MET A 212 42.87 -34.36 -15.92
C MET A 212 41.64 -33.77 -16.63
N SER A 213 40.46 -34.32 -16.38
CA SER A 213 39.19 -33.84 -16.93
C SER A 213 38.90 -32.41 -16.45
N GLN A 214 39.08 -32.15 -15.15
CA GLN A 214 38.90 -30.81 -14.59
C GLN A 214 39.91 -29.82 -15.19
N ALA A 215 41.15 -30.25 -15.34
CA ALA A 215 42.20 -29.43 -15.92
C ALA A 215 41.93 -29.09 -17.40
N ALA A 216 41.39 -30.04 -18.18
CA ALA A 216 40.95 -29.81 -19.56
C ALA A 216 39.81 -28.79 -19.64
N ARG A 217 38.77 -28.91 -18.80
CA ARG A 217 37.68 -27.92 -18.73
C ARG A 217 38.16 -26.52 -18.35
N LEU A 218 39.08 -26.43 -17.40
CA LEU A 218 39.65 -25.16 -16.99
C LEU A 218 40.46 -24.51 -18.12
N ASP A 219 40.93 -25.26 -19.10
CA ASP A 219 41.68 -24.76 -20.25
C ASP A 219 40.80 -24.47 -21.48
N GLU A 220 39.50 -24.76 -21.42
CA GLU A 220 38.56 -24.40 -22.50
C GLU A 220 38.47 -22.87 -22.70
N GLY A 221 38.48 -22.45 -23.97
CA GLY A 221 38.55 -21.05 -24.40
C GLY A 221 39.95 -20.39 -24.38
N ASP A 222 40.65 -20.40 -23.25
CA ASP A 222 41.79 -19.47 -22.99
C ASP A 222 43.19 -20.11 -22.94
N ALA A 223 43.32 -21.43 -23.10
CA ALA A 223 44.62 -22.12 -23.06
C ALA A 223 45.33 -22.21 -24.42
N PHE A 224 46.66 -22.37 -24.37
CA PHE A 224 47.52 -22.53 -25.53
C PHE A 224 47.29 -23.85 -26.25
N TYR A 225 47.47 -23.84 -27.57
CA TYR A 225 47.19 -24.98 -28.43
C TYR A 225 47.92 -26.25 -27.99
N MET A 226 49.25 -26.15 -27.79
CA MET A 226 50.07 -27.30 -27.37
C MET A 226 49.63 -27.89 -26.03
N ARG A 227 49.25 -27.03 -25.07
CA ARG A 227 48.76 -27.50 -23.76
C ARG A 227 47.47 -28.32 -23.90
N LYS A 228 46.57 -27.92 -24.80
CA LYS A 228 45.34 -28.68 -25.08
C LYS A 228 45.65 -30.04 -25.70
N VAL A 229 46.61 -30.09 -26.64
CA VAL A 229 47.08 -31.36 -27.24
C VAL A 229 47.61 -32.30 -26.15
N GLU A 230 48.48 -31.81 -25.26
CA GLU A 230 49.04 -32.60 -24.14
C GLU A 230 47.94 -33.16 -23.22
N ARG A 231 46.95 -32.34 -22.83
CA ARG A 231 45.86 -32.80 -21.96
C ARG A 231 45.03 -33.90 -22.58
N ILE A 232 44.71 -33.78 -23.87
CA ILE A 232 43.92 -34.78 -24.59
C ILE A 232 44.72 -36.08 -24.71
N TYR A 233 46.03 -35.98 -24.98
CA TYR A 233 46.93 -37.12 -24.97
C TYR A 233 46.91 -37.84 -23.61
N ASP A 234 47.08 -37.11 -22.51
CA ASP A 234 47.15 -37.68 -21.16
C ASP A 234 45.83 -38.34 -20.74
N ILE A 235 44.69 -37.75 -21.09
CA ILE A 235 43.37 -38.34 -20.87
C ILE A 235 43.23 -39.63 -21.67
N ALA A 236 43.55 -39.62 -22.97
CA ALA A 236 43.46 -40.82 -23.82
C ALA A 236 44.37 -41.94 -23.31
N TYR A 237 45.60 -41.59 -22.94
CA TYR A 237 46.59 -42.51 -22.39
C TYR A 237 46.09 -43.14 -21.08
N THR A 238 45.60 -42.32 -20.16
CA THR A 238 45.16 -42.79 -18.84
C THR A 238 43.83 -43.54 -18.91
N ALA A 239 42.93 -43.16 -19.83
CA ALA A 239 41.69 -43.88 -20.11
C ALA A 239 41.97 -45.30 -20.62
N ALA A 240 42.96 -45.46 -21.50
CA ALA A 240 43.39 -46.78 -21.97
C ALA A 240 43.91 -47.64 -20.80
N ASP A 241 44.61 -47.00 -19.86
CA ASP A 241 45.22 -47.63 -18.69
C ASP A 241 44.23 -48.13 -17.62
N VAL A 242 43.01 -47.62 -17.62
CA VAL A 242 41.89 -48.08 -16.75
C VAL A 242 40.90 -48.96 -17.50
N GLY A 243 41.10 -49.22 -18.80
CA GLY A 243 40.22 -50.04 -19.61
C GLY A 243 39.02 -49.32 -20.22
N GLU A 244 38.95 -47.99 -20.14
CA GLU A 244 37.92 -47.15 -20.79
C GLU A 244 38.29 -46.92 -22.27
N LEU A 245 38.41 -48.02 -23.04
CA LEU A 245 39.01 -48.04 -24.37
C LEU A 245 38.23 -47.26 -25.43
N ASP A 246 36.90 -47.22 -25.33
CA ASP A 246 36.07 -46.43 -26.26
C ASP A 246 36.31 -44.93 -26.07
N ALA A 247 36.38 -44.47 -24.82
CA ALA A 247 36.72 -43.08 -24.51
C ALA A 247 38.16 -42.74 -24.93
N ALA A 248 39.10 -43.66 -24.68
CA ALA A 248 40.49 -43.50 -25.10
C ALA A 248 40.61 -43.29 -26.63
N GLU A 249 39.84 -44.04 -27.42
CA GLU A 249 39.79 -43.85 -28.89
C GLU A 249 39.18 -42.52 -29.31
N HIS A 250 38.10 -42.09 -28.66
CA HIS A 250 37.50 -40.79 -28.93
C HIS A 250 38.51 -39.66 -28.70
N PHE A 251 39.20 -39.64 -27.56
CA PHE A 251 40.23 -38.63 -27.27
C PHE A 251 41.45 -38.77 -28.17
N ALA A 252 41.91 -39.99 -28.48
CA ALA A 252 42.99 -40.20 -29.43
C ALA A 252 42.66 -39.70 -30.84
N SER A 253 41.39 -39.81 -31.28
CA SER A 253 40.96 -39.22 -32.54
C SER A 253 41.02 -37.69 -32.54
N VAL A 254 40.67 -37.05 -31.42
CA VAL A 254 40.79 -35.58 -31.30
C VAL A 254 42.26 -35.18 -31.32
N HIS A 255 43.09 -35.88 -30.54
CA HIS A 255 44.54 -35.70 -30.54
C HIS A 255 45.10 -35.81 -31.95
N HIS A 256 44.77 -36.88 -32.69
CA HIS A 256 45.21 -37.10 -34.05
C HIS A 256 44.86 -35.93 -34.98
N HIS A 257 43.61 -35.45 -34.95
CA HIS A 257 43.20 -34.31 -35.75
C HIS A 257 44.00 -33.04 -35.40
N MET A 258 44.22 -32.78 -34.11
CA MET A 258 45.01 -31.63 -33.66
C MET A 258 46.49 -31.75 -34.05
N THR A 259 47.07 -32.95 -33.96
CA THR A 259 48.44 -33.22 -34.39
C THR A 259 48.62 -33.00 -35.89
N LEU A 260 47.67 -33.48 -36.71
CA LEU A 260 47.70 -33.25 -38.16
C LEU A 260 47.61 -31.76 -38.50
N ALA A 261 46.74 -31.02 -37.79
CA ALA A 261 46.58 -29.59 -37.99
C ALA A 261 47.83 -28.78 -37.57
N ALA A 262 48.55 -29.23 -36.52
CA ALA A 262 49.78 -28.58 -36.06
C ALA A 262 50.96 -28.76 -37.03
N GLY A 263 51.04 -29.90 -37.71
CA GLY A 263 52.12 -30.20 -38.65
C GLY A 263 53.48 -30.54 -38.01
N ASP A 264 53.57 -30.58 -36.67
CA ASP A 264 54.79 -30.89 -35.91
C ASP A 264 55.19 -32.38 -36.02
N PRO A 265 56.41 -32.71 -36.49
CA PRO A 265 56.92 -34.09 -36.53
C PRO A 265 56.96 -34.81 -35.18
N ASP A 266 57.29 -34.12 -34.09
CA ASP A 266 57.44 -34.76 -32.78
C ASP A 266 56.07 -35.22 -32.26
N LEU A 267 55.04 -34.39 -32.42
CA LEU A 267 53.66 -34.74 -32.08
C LEU A 267 53.15 -35.98 -32.84
N LYS A 268 53.58 -36.19 -34.08
CA LYS A 268 53.21 -37.39 -34.85
C LYS A 268 53.77 -38.66 -34.22
N THR A 269 54.95 -38.59 -33.60
CA THR A 269 55.52 -39.74 -32.88
C THR A 269 54.68 -40.09 -31.66
N TRP A 270 54.26 -39.08 -30.89
CA TRP A 270 53.33 -39.25 -29.76
C TRP A 270 52.00 -39.84 -30.20
N ASP A 271 51.40 -39.30 -31.25
CA ASP A 271 50.12 -39.77 -31.79
C ASP A 271 50.16 -41.24 -32.24
N ARG A 272 51.18 -41.63 -33.00
CA ARG A 272 51.40 -43.01 -33.46
C ARG A 272 51.57 -43.97 -32.29
N TYR A 273 52.34 -43.57 -31.27
CA TYR A 273 52.51 -44.39 -30.07
C TYR A 273 51.21 -44.54 -29.28
N LEU A 274 50.41 -43.47 -29.12
CA LEU A 274 49.10 -43.54 -28.46
C LEU A 274 48.15 -44.48 -29.19
N CYS A 275 48.07 -44.37 -30.53
CA CYS A 275 47.31 -45.29 -31.38
C CYS A 275 47.74 -46.75 -31.15
N ALA A 276 49.05 -47.02 -31.20
CA ALA A 276 49.62 -48.34 -30.98
C ALA A 276 49.34 -48.88 -29.57
N ARG A 277 49.41 -48.02 -28.55
CA ARG A 277 49.13 -48.38 -27.15
C ARG A 277 47.67 -48.77 -26.97
N ILE A 278 46.74 -47.99 -27.49
CA ILE A 278 45.29 -48.29 -27.42
C ILE A 278 44.99 -49.59 -28.17
N ALA A 279 45.59 -49.79 -29.35
CA ALA A 279 45.48 -51.04 -30.10
C ALA A 279 46.02 -52.24 -29.31
N ASN A 280 47.14 -52.08 -28.59
CA ASN A 280 47.68 -53.09 -27.69
C ASN A 280 46.73 -53.41 -26.53
N ALA A 281 46.12 -52.39 -25.92
CA ALA A 281 45.12 -52.57 -24.86
C ALA A 281 43.85 -53.29 -25.37
N ARG A 282 43.52 -53.16 -26.66
CA ARG A 282 42.44 -53.91 -27.33
C ARG A 282 42.86 -55.30 -27.84
N HIS A 283 44.11 -55.71 -27.63
CA HIS A 283 44.67 -56.95 -28.20
C HIS A 283 44.53 -57.03 -29.73
N ALA A 284 44.79 -55.91 -30.44
CA ALA A 284 44.68 -55.80 -31.88
C ALA A 284 46.07 -55.63 -32.55
N PRO A 285 46.88 -56.70 -32.67
CA PRO A 285 48.27 -56.60 -33.11
C PRO A 285 48.43 -56.10 -34.55
N THR A 286 47.48 -56.38 -35.46
CA THR A 286 47.50 -55.81 -36.82
C THR A 286 47.42 -54.29 -36.79
N ARG A 287 46.51 -53.74 -35.98
CA ARG A 287 46.34 -52.29 -35.83
C ARG A 287 47.56 -51.63 -35.20
N ILE A 288 48.30 -52.31 -34.31
CA ILE A 288 49.58 -51.80 -33.79
C ILE A 288 50.55 -51.53 -34.95
N LEU A 289 50.65 -52.47 -35.90
CA LEU A 289 51.51 -52.32 -37.07
C LEU A 289 51.03 -51.18 -37.97
N ASP A 290 49.73 -51.06 -38.19
CA ASP A 290 49.14 -49.97 -38.98
C ASP A 290 49.44 -48.59 -38.38
N CYS A 291 49.24 -48.42 -37.06
CA CYS A 291 49.55 -47.19 -36.33
C CYS A 291 51.03 -46.78 -36.47
N LEU A 292 51.95 -47.77 -36.54
CA LEU A 292 53.39 -47.54 -36.56
C LEU A 292 54.01 -47.57 -37.96
N ALA A 293 53.23 -47.83 -39.01
CA ALA A 293 53.74 -48.08 -40.36
C ALA A 293 54.50 -46.88 -40.93
N GLU A 294 53.93 -45.67 -40.82
CA GLU A 294 54.56 -44.45 -41.32
C GLU A 294 55.83 -44.04 -40.55
N GLY A 295 55.95 -44.47 -39.28
CA GLY A 295 57.11 -44.23 -38.42
C GLY A 295 58.20 -45.29 -38.56
N ALA A 296 58.07 -46.26 -39.47
CA ALA A 296 59.04 -47.35 -39.61
C ALA A 296 60.52 -46.92 -39.75
N PRO A 297 60.87 -45.82 -40.46
CA PRO A 297 62.24 -45.33 -40.53
C PRO A 297 62.79 -44.87 -39.17
N GLU A 298 61.97 -44.18 -38.37
CA GLU A 298 62.33 -43.72 -37.02
C GLU A 298 62.55 -44.91 -36.07
N LEU A 299 61.73 -45.96 -36.21
CA LEU A 299 61.84 -47.18 -35.41
C LEU A 299 63.03 -48.08 -35.81
N ALA A 300 63.63 -47.86 -36.98
CA ALA A 300 64.87 -48.55 -37.35
C ALA A 300 66.08 -48.00 -36.57
N HIS A 301 66.01 -46.73 -36.14
CA HIS A 301 67.05 -46.03 -35.39
C HIS A 301 66.42 -45.25 -34.22
N PRO A 302 65.92 -45.92 -33.18
CA PRO A 302 65.25 -45.26 -32.07
C PRO A 302 66.21 -44.32 -31.32
N THR A 303 65.91 -43.02 -31.34
CA THR A 303 66.75 -41.96 -30.75
C THR A 303 66.24 -41.48 -29.38
N ASN A 304 65.01 -41.85 -29.00
CA ASN A 304 64.37 -41.40 -27.78
C ASN A 304 63.56 -42.52 -27.13
N ARG A 305 63.14 -42.29 -25.88
CA ARG A 305 62.38 -43.27 -25.09
C ARG A 305 61.10 -43.73 -25.81
N LEU A 306 60.39 -42.82 -26.46
CA LEU A 306 59.08 -43.07 -27.07
C LEU A 306 59.18 -43.98 -28.30
N THR A 307 60.17 -43.76 -29.16
CA THR A 307 60.48 -44.63 -30.31
C THR A 307 60.93 -46.01 -29.86
N GLY A 308 61.70 -46.11 -28.76
CA GLY A 308 62.04 -47.40 -28.14
C GLY A 308 60.81 -48.16 -27.60
N LEU A 309 59.89 -47.46 -26.92
CA LEU A 309 58.62 -48.06 -26.46
C LEU A 309 57.73 -48.51 -27.63
N SER A 310 57.69 -47.72 -28.71
CA SER A 310 56.97 -48.06 -29.94
C SER A 310 57.56 -49.29 -30.63
N LEU A 311 58.90 -49.38 -30.70
CA LEU A 311 59.60 -50.55 -31.23
C LEU A 311 59.26 -51.82 -30.44
N ARG A 312 59.14 -51.71 -29.11
CA ARG A 312 58.72 -52.82 -28.26
C ARG A 312 57.29 -53.31 -28.58
N LEU A 313 56.34 -52.39 -28.76
CA LEU A 313 54.97 -52.74 -29.17
C LEU A 313 54.95 -53.41 -30.55
N ARG A 314 55.75 -52.90 -31.51
CA ARG A 314 55.88 -53.50 -32.84
C ARG A 314 56.45 -54.92 -32.79
N ALA A 315 57.49 -55.13 -31.98
CA ALA A 315 58.11 -56.43 -31.79
C ALA A 315 57.11 -57.45 -31.23
N GLN A 316 56.34 -57.04 -30.22
CA GLN A 316 55.29 -57.88 -29.63
C GLN A 316 54.20 -58.21 -30.65
N ALA A 317 53.69 -57.21 -31.36
CA ALA A 317 52.66 -57.42 -32.39
C ALA A 317 53.11 -58.39 -33.49
N ARG A 318 54.36 -58.26 -33.97
CA ARG A 318 54.96 -59.19 -34.94
C ARG A 318 55.04 -60.62 -34.40
N ALA A 319 55.46 -60.78 -33.15
CA ALA A 319 55.52 -62.09 -32.51
C ALA A 319 54.11 -62.70 -32.35
N GLU A 320 53.11 -61.93 -31.92
CA GLU A 320 51.72 -62.39 -31.80
C GLU A 320 51.12 -62.81 -33.15
N LEU A 321 51.52 -62.16 -34.25
CA LEU A 321 51.11 -62.51 -35.62
C LEU A 321 51.92 -63.66 -36.24
N GLY A 322 52.90 -64.21 -35.52
CA GLY A 322 53.72 -65.33 -35.98
C GLY A 322 54.97 -64.94 -36.78
N ASP A 323 55.27 -63.65 -36.95
CA ASP A 323 56.50 -63.19 -37.62
C ASP A 323 57.67 -63.16 -36.62
N ALA A 324 58.17 -64.34 -36.29
CA ALA A 324 59.28 -64.51 -35.36
C ALA A 324 60.58 -63.83 -35.84
N VAL A 325 60.82 -63.77 -37.16
CA VAL A 325 62.06 -63.21 -37.73
C VAL A 325 62.08 -61.69 -37.55
N ALA A 326 61.01 -61.00 -37.91
CA ALA A 326 60.93 -59.57 -37.72
C ALA A 326 60.88 -59.18 -36.24
N ALA A 327 60.17 -59.96 -35.40
CA ALA A 327 60.14 -59.73 -33.95
C ALA A 327 61.51 -59.89 -33.29
N LYS A 328 62.32 -60.88 -33.70
CA LYS A 328 63.73 -61.03 -33.24
C LYS A 328 64.60 -59.86 -33.65
N THR A 329 64.41 -59.36 -34.87
CA THR A 329 65.14 -58.19 -35.38
C THR A 329 64.83 -56.95 -34.53
N ASP A 330 63.54 -56.72 -34.23
CA ASP A 330 63.13 -55.61 -33.37
C ASP A 330 63.64 -55.78 -31.93
N LEU A 331 63.63 -56.99 -31.37
CA LEU A 331 64.21 -57.26 -30.03
C LEU A 331 65.72 -56.99 -30.00
N ALA A 332 66.45 -57.37 -31.05
CA ALA A 332 67.89 -57.07 -31.16
C ALA A 332 68.14 -55.56 -31.24
N ALA A 333 67.33 -54.83 -32.01
CA ALA A 333 67.38 -53.37 -32.08
C ALA A 333 67.05 -52.72 -30.73
N LEU A 334 66.04 -53.25 -30.00
CA LEU A 334 65.66 -52.77 -28.67
C LEU A 334 66.82 -52.91 -27.65
N ARG A 335 67.55 -54.02 -27.70
CA ARG A 335 68.74 -54.26 -26.86
C ARG A 335 69.96 -53.41 -27.22
N ALA A 336 70.00 -52.90 -28.44
CA ALA A 336 71.08 -52.04 -28.92
C ALA A 336 70.86 -50.56 -28.57
N ILE A 337 69.71 -50.20 -28.01
CA ILE A 337 69.41 -48.82 -27.58
C ILE A 337 70.32 -48.46 -26.39
N PRO A 338 70.99 -47.30 -26.41
CA PRO A 338 71.76 -46.82 -25.27
C PRO A 338 70.90 -46.69 -24.01
N VAL A 339 71.45 -47.02 -22.84
CA VAL A 339 70.75 -46.96 -21.54
C VAL A 339 70.24 -45.56 -21.24
N GLU A 340 70.95 -44.53 -21.73
CA GLU A 340 70.56 -43.12 -21.59
C GLU A 340 69.26 -42.79 -22.36
N ALA A 341 68.99 -43.49 -23.47
CA ALA A 341 67.80 -43.27 -24.30
C ALA A 341 66.62 -44.13 -23.86
N LEU A 342 66.86 -45.36 -23.41
CA LEU A 342 65.85 -46.25 -22.83
C LEU A 342 66.51 -47.20 -21.82
N GLU A 343 66.04 -47.14 -20.57
CA GLU A 343 66.46 -48.12 -19.56
C GLU A 343 66.00 -49.53 -19.96
N PRO A 344 66.88 -50.55 -19.90
CA PRO A 344 66.50 -51.92 -20.19
C PRO A 344 65.34 -52.39 -19.29
N ASP A 345 64.39 -53.11 -19.88
CA ASP A 345 63.25 -53.71 -19.18
C ASP A 345 63.31 -55.24 -19.34
N PRO A 346 64.09 -55.93 -18.49
CA PRO A 346 64.30 -57.37 -18.60
C PRO A 346 62.99 -58.16 -18.52
N GLN A 347 62.00 -57.64 -17.80
CA GLN A 347 60.70 -58.27 -17.66
C GLN A 347 59.92 -58.19 -18.98
N ALA A 348 59.82 -57.02 -19.60
CA ALA A 348 59.16 -56.89 -20.89
C ALA A 348 59.89 -57.65 -22.00
N GLU A 349 61.22 -57.70 -21.98
CA GLU A 349 62.01 -58.50 -22.91
C GLU A 349 61.77 -60.01 -22.74
N LEU A 350 61.58 -60.48 -21.52
CA LEU A 350 61.27 -61.89 -21.22
C LEU A 350 59.90 -62.27 -21.77
N LEU A 351 58.89 -61.40 -21.61
CA LEU A 351 57.56 -61.59 -22.19
C LEU A 351 57.62 -61.64 -23.72
N LEU A 352 58.32 -60.68 -24.34
CA LEU A 352 58.53 -60.65 -25.79
C LEU A 352 59.27 -61.90 -26.30
N SER A 353 60.31 -62.33 -25.59
CA SER A 353 61.05 -63.56 -25.93
C SER A 353 60.14 -64.78 -25.92
N ALA A 354 59.18 -64.82 -25.01
CA ALA A 354 58.24 -65.93 -24.91
C ALA A 354 57.24 -65.94 -26.08
N TYR A 355 56.72 -64.78 -26.48
CA TYR A 355 55.90 -64.66 -27.70
C TYR A 355 56.68 -65.05 -28.96
N ILE A 356 57.96 -64.67 -29.05
CA ILE A 356 58.84 -65.09 -30.16
C ILE A 356 59.01 -66.62 -30.15
N ALA A 357 59.25 -67.23 -28.98
CA ALA A 357 59.36 -68.68 -28.87
C ALA A 357 58.06 -69.40 -29.29
N LEU A 358 56.90 -68.83 -28.96
CA LEU A 358 55.60 -69.33 -29.40
C LEU A 358 55.43 -69.25 -30.92
N ALA A 359 55.82 -68.12 -31.53
CA ALA A 359 55.80 -67.92 -32.99
C ALA A 359 56.72 -68.92 -33.73
N GLU A 360 57.80 -69.36 -33.09
CA GLU A 360 58.69 -70.41 -33.60
C GLU A 360 58.23 -71.84 -33.29
N HIS A 361 57.03 -72.02 -32.75
CA HIS A 361 56.49 -73.31 -32.29
C HIS A 361 57.33 -73.99 -31.19
N ARG A 362 58.14 -73.23 -30.43
CA ARG A 362 58.92 -73.71 -29.27
C ARG A 362 58.12 -73.56 -27.97
N GLY A 363 57.02 -74.30 -27.87
CA GLY A 363 56.05 -74.16 -26.78
C GLY A 363 56.61 -74.37 -25.36
N GLU A 364 57.57 -75.30 -25.19
CA GLU A 364 58.19 -75.56 -23.88
C GLU A 364 59.03 -74.37 -23.41
N ASP A 365 59.84 -73.79 -24.31
CA ASP A 365 60.63 -72.61 -24.02
C ASP A 365 59.74 -71.39 -23.74
N ALA A 366 58.67 -71.22 -24.53
CA ALA A 366 57.68 -70.17 -24.32
C ALA A 366 57.02 -70.27 -22.94
N PHE A 367 56.60 -71.48 -22.54
CA PHE A 367 56.01 -71.72 -21.21
C PHE A 367 56.99 -71.40 -20.08
N ARG A 368 58.25 -71.84 -20.18
CA ARG A 368 59.29 -71.59 -19.18
C ARG A 368 59.52 -70.09 -18.99
N GLN A 369 59.61 -69.34 -20.09
CA GLN A 369 59.81 -67.89 -20.07
C GLN A 369 58.57 -67.14 -19.54
N LEU A 370 57.35 -67.54 -19.92
CA LEU A 370 56.11 -66.96 -19.38
C LEU A 370 55.94 -67.23 -17.88
N ASP A 371 56.30 -68.42 -17.40
CA ASP A 371 56.22 -68.74 -15.97
C ASP A 371 57.24 -67.93 -15.17
N GLN A 372 58.46 -67.77 -15.68
CA GLN A 372 59.46 -66.90 -15.07
C GLN A 372 59.00 -65.44 -15.05
N TRP A 373 58.45 -64.94 -16.16
CA TRP A 373 57.88 -63.59 -16.23
C TRP A 373 56.78 -63.41 -15.19
N ARG A 374 55.85 -64.36 -15.07
CA ARG A 374 54.73 -64.29 -14.11
C ARG A 374 55.21 -64.24 -12.66
N ARG A 375 56.23 -65.02 -12.30
CA ARG A 375 56.83 -64.99 -10.95
C ARG A 375 57.48 -63.64 -10.66
N GLN A 376 58.27 -63.13 -11.60
CA GLN A 376 58.92 -61.82 -11.46
C GLN A 376 57.90 -60.69 -11.37
N ASP A 377 56.84 -60.74 -12.18
CA ASP A 377 55.75 -59.77 -12.16
C ASP A 377 55.04 -59.75 -10.80
N HIS A 378 54.77 -60.93 -10.24
CA HIS A 378 54.16 -61.08 -8.93
C HIS A 378 55.05 -60.48 -7.82
N GLU A 379 56.34 -60.81 -7.81
CA GLU A 379 57.31 -60.27 -6.85
C GLU A 379 57.46 -58.75 -6.98
N ASN A 380 57.54 -58.22 -8.21
CA ASN A 380 57.67 -56.79 -8.47
C ASN A 380 56.42 -56.03 -8.02
N THR A 381 55.23 -56.54 -8.35
CA THR A 381 53.95 -55.96 -7.92
C THR A 381 53.83 -55.97 -6.40
N GLN A 382 54.18 -57.08 -5.73
CA GLN A 382 54.14 -57.17 -4.28
C GLN A 382 55.16 -56.23 -3.61
N ALA A 383 56.37 -56.12 -4.16
CA ALA A 383 57.37 -55.18 -3.68
C ALA A 383 56.95 -53.71 -3.88
N ALA A 384 56.26 -53.39 -4.98
CA ALA A 384 55.69 -52.07 -5.22
C ALA A 384 54.59 -51.73 -4.19
N LEU A 385 53.65 -52.65 -3.95
CA LEU A 385 52.61 -52.52 -2.92
C LEU A 385 53.19 -52.34 -1.51
N SER A 386 54.26 -53.07 -1.16
CA SER A 386 54.89 -53.00 0.16
C SER A 386 55.71 -51.72 0.39
N ARG A 387 56.55 -51.32 -0.58
CA ARG A 387 57.40 -50.11 -0.46
C ARG A 387 56.57 -48.83 -0.35
N ASN A 388 55.44 -48.80 -1.03
CA ASN A 388 54.67 -47.58 -1.24
C ASN A 388 53.34 -47.57 -0.48
N GLY A 389 52.91 -48.70 0.08
CA GLY A 389 51.56 -48.89 0.63
C GLY A 389 51.17 -47.87 1.70
N ALA A 390 52.09 -47.48 2.59
CA ALA A 390 51.81 -46.48 3.63
C ALA A 390 51.62 -45.06 3.05
N GLN A 391 52.43 -44.67 2.07
CA GLN A 391 52.30 -43.37 1.41
C GLN A 391 51.09 -43.32 0.48
N MET A 392 50.80 -44.42 -0.23
CA MET A 392 49.60 -44.56 -1.04
C MET A 392 48.33 -44.49 -0.18
N ALA A 393 48.27 -45.21 0.93
CA ALA A 393 47.14 -45.17 1.86
C ALA A 393 46.91 -43.77 2.43
N SER A 394 47.98 -43.08 2.85
CA SER A 394 47.91 -41.70 3.37
C SER A 394 47.45 -40.69 2.30
N ALA A 395 47.94 -40.83 1.07
CA ALA A 395 47.49 -40.01 -0.06
C ALA A 395 46.01 -40.25 -0.37
N LEU A 396 45.59 -41.51 -0.46
CA LEU A 396 44.20 -41.89 -0.74
C LEU A 396 43.24 -41.45 0.39
N GLU A 397 43.66 -41.54 1.66
CA GLU A 397 42.89 -41.01 2.78
C GLU A 397 42.72 -39.49 2.69
N THR A 398 43.75 -38.77 2.25
CA THR A 398 43.70 -37.32 2.06
C THR A 398 42.69 -36.97 0.98
N GLU A 399 42.69 -37.71 -0.13
CA GLU A 399 41.73 -37.54 -1.22
C GLU A 399 40.29 -37.85 -0.79
N LEU A 400 40.09 -38.96 -0.08
CA LEU A 400 38.79 -39.32 0.47
C LEU A 400 38.25 -38.27 1.46
N ARG A 401 39.12 -37.65 2.26
CA ARG A 401 38.74 -36.54 3.14
C ARG A 401 38.33 -35.31 2.32
N SER A 402 39.11 -34.96 1.30
CA SER A 402 38.80 -33.87 0.37
C SER A 402 37.42 -34.05 -0.27
N LYS A 403 37.15 -35.22 -0.86
CA LYS A 403 35.85 -35.56 -1.47
C LYS A 403 34.68 -35.56 -0.48
N ARG A 404 34.90 -35.99 0.77
CA ARG A 404 33.86 -35.93 1.81
C ARG A 404 33.52 -34.50 2.20
N ASP A 405 34.52 -33.62 2.29
CA ASP A 405 34.29 -32.22 2.62
C ASP A 405 33.60 -31.47 1.47
N GLU A 406 33.96 -31.77 0.22
CA GLU A 406 33.23 -31.31 -0.97
C GLU A 406 31.75 -31.73 -0.92
N SER A 407 31.49 -33.02 -0.66
CA SER A 407 30.12 -33.55 -0.54
C SER A 407 29.31 -32.88 0.57
N ARG A 408 29.94 -32.60 1.73
CA ARG A 408 29.32 -31.87 2.85
C ARG A 408 28.96 -30.43 2.48
N ARG A 409 29.81 -29.74 1.72
CA ARG A 409 29.53 -28.38 1.23
C ARG A 409 28.32 -28.37 0.30
N LEU A 410 28.30 -29.27 -0.68
CA LEU A 410 27.19 -29.41 -1.62
C LEU A 410 25.86 -29.73 -0.91
N THR A 411 25.89 -30.62 0.09
CA THR A 411 24.67 -30.92 0.88
C THR A 411 24.20 -29.74 1.72
N ALA A 412 25.11 -28.94 2.29
CA ALA A 412 24.76 -27.72 3.02
C ALA A 412 24.14 -26.66 2.09
N GLU A 413 24.64 -26.52 0.87
CA GLU A 413 24.10 -25.60 -0.14
C GLU A 413 22.69 -26.00 -0.59
N VAL A 414 22.46 -27.31 -0.83
CA VAL A 414 21.13 -27.84 -1.15
C VAL A 414 20.15 -27.61 0.00
N GLU A 415 20.58 -27.82 1.25
CA GLU A 415 19.75 -27.56 2.44
C GLU A 415 19.42 -26.06 2.60
N LEU A 416 20.37 -25.17 2.35
CA LEU A 416 20.14 -23.72 2.35
C LEU A 416 19.10 -23.32 1.29
N ASN A 417 19.27 -23.81 0.06
CA ASN A 417 18.32 -23.56 -1.03
C ASN A 417 16.92 -24.09 -0.70
N ARG A 418 16.83 -25.24 -0.05
CA ARG A 418 15.56 -25.81 0.43
C ARG A 418 14.91 -24.93 1.51
N ARG A 419 15.69 -24.41 2.47
CA ARG A 419 15.20 -23.48 3.50
C ARG A 419 14.70 -22.17 2.91
N LEU A 420 15.41 -21.61 1.92
CA LEU A 420 14.96 -20.41 1.20
C LEU A 420 13.66 -20.65 0.45
N ALA A 421 13.51 -21.80 -0.21
CA ALA A 421 12.26 -22.18 -0.86
C ALA A 421 11.09 -22.29 0.14
N HIS A 422 11.31 -22.95 1.29
CA HIS A 422 10.30 -23.01 2.35
C HIS A 422 9.95 -21.62 2.91
N ALA A 423 10.94 -20.77 3.16
CA ALA A 423 10.72 -19.40 3.63
C ALA A 423 9.91 -18.58 2.62
N SER A 424 10.19 -18.74 1.33
CA SER A 424 9.44 -18.08 0.24
C SER A 424 7.97 -18.47 0.23
N ILE A 425 7.66 -19.76 0.46
CA ILE A 425 6.28 -20.25 0.57
C ILE A 425 5.58 -19.65 1.79
N VAL A 426 6.26 -19.58 2.94
CA VAL A 426 5.70 -18.97 4.16
C VAL A 426 5.42 -17.48 3.95
N ILE A 427 6.33 -16.75 3.33
CA ILE A 427 6.14 -15.33 2.99
C ILE A 427 4.93 -15.15 2.06
N ALA A 428 4.79 -15.98 1.04
CA ALA A 428 3.64 -15.94 0.14
C ALA A 428 2.32 -16.22 0.86
N MET A 429 2.29 -17.18 1.80
CA MET A 429 1.10 -17.44 2.64
C MET A 429 0.76 -16.24 3.54
N LEU A 430 1.76 -15.63 4.19
CA LEU A 430 1.56 -14.47 5.04
C LEU A 430 1.02 -13.27 4.24
N LEU A 431 1.56 -13.02 3.05
CA LEU A 431 1.05 -12.02 2.11
C LEU A 431 -0.40 -12.32 1.70
N GLY A 432 -0.71 -13.59 1.40
CA GLY A 432 -2.08 -14.01 1.08
C GLY A 432 -3.07 -13.73 2.22
N VAL A 433 -2.69 -14.03 3.47
CA VAL A 433 -3.49 -13.71 4.67
C VAL A 433 -3.65 -12.21 4.83
N LEU A 434 -2.60 -11.42 4.60
CA LEU A 434 -2.63 -9.96 4.76
C LEU A 434 -3.51 -9.30 3.70
N VAL A 435 -3.48 -9.77 2.45
CA VAL A 435 -4.36 -9.33 1.37
C VAL A 435 -5.82 -9.70 1.66
N LEU A 436 -6.09 -10.95 2.05
CA LEU A 436 -7.45 -11.39 2.43
C LEU A 436 -7.98 -10.61 3.62
N GLY A 437 -7.13 -10.36 4.62
CA GLY A 437 -7.44 -9.51 5.78
C GLY A 437 -7.76 -8.07 5.37
N GLY A 438 -6.97 -7.49 4.46
CA GLY A 438 -7.21 -6.14 3.92
C GLY A 438 -8.52 -6.03 3.14
N VAL A 439 -8.84 -7.03 2.30
CA VAL A 439 -10.13 -7.11 1.58
C VAL A 439 -11.30 -7.26 2.56
N GLY A 440 -11.18 -8.14 3.55
CA GLY A 440 -12.18 -8.33 4.59
C GLY A 440 -12.40 -7.07 5.43
N TRP A 441 -11.32 -6.37 5.79
CA TRP A 441 -11.34 -5.10 6.50
C TRP A 441 -12.00 -4.00 5.67
N GLY A 442 -11.70 -3.90 4.37
CA GLY A 442 -12.35 -2.97 3.46
C GLY A 442 -13.86 -3.21 3.34
N PHE A 443 -14.28 -4.49 3.28
CA PHE A 443 -15.70 -4.86 3.25
C PHE A 443 -16.38 -4.54 4.59
N TYR A 444 -15.70 -4.80 5.71
CA TYR A 444 -16.17 -4.44 7.04
C TYR A 444 -16.33 -2.92 7.20
N LEU A 445 -15.34 -2.12 6.78
CA LEU A 445 -15.42 -0.66 6.83
C LEU A 445 -16.57 -0.12 5.98
N ARG A 446 -16.78 -0.65 4.77
CA ARG A 446 -17.94 -0.27 3.94
C ARG A 446 -19.25 -0.58 4.64
N LYS A 447 -19.39 -1.78 5.20
CA LYS A 447 -20.62 -2.18 5.90
C LYS A 447 -20.84 -1.36 7.19
N ALA A 448 -19.79 -1.07 7.93
CA ALA A 448 -19.83 -0.23 9.12
C ALA A 448 -20.17 1.22 8.77
N SER A 449 -19.58 1.78 7.70
CA SER A 449 -19.89 3.11 7.19
C SER A 449 -21.34 3.24 6.74
N VAL A 450 -21.88 2.23 6.03
CA VAL A 450 -23.30 2.18 5.67
C VAL A 450 -24.19 2.09 6.92
N ARG A 451 -23.86 1.23 7.89
CA ARG A 451 -24.61 1.15 9.16
C ARG A 451 -24.56 2.45 9.95
N LEU A 452 -23.42 3.16 9.94
CA LEU A 452 -23.25 4.43 10.64
C LEU A 452 -24.04 5.54 9.94
N LYS A 453 -24.06 5.53 8.59
CA LYS A 453 -24.86 6.45 7.77
C LYS A 453 -26.36 6.21 7.97
N ASP A 454 -26.79 4.96 8.04
CA ASP A 454 -28.16 4.58 8.37
C ASP A 454 -28.54 4.96 9.80
N ALA A 455 -27.66 4.71 10.78
CA ALA A 455 -27.90 5.06 12.18
C ALA A 455 -27.99 6.59 12.37
N ARG A 456 -27.12 7.33 11.68
CA ARG A 456 -27.16 8.80 11.63
C ARG A 456 -28.44 9.30 10.96
N GLY A 457 -28.81 8.72 9.82
CA GLY A 457 -30.07 9.05 9.13
C GLY A 457 -31.30 8.78 9.99
N ARG A 458 -31.31 7.70 10.78
CA ARG A 458 -32.39 7.43 11.75
C ARG A 458 -32.41 8.42 12.91
N ALA A 459 -31.26 8.86 13.41
CA ALA A 459 -31.18 9.85 14.48
C ALA A 459 -31.61 11.24 14.01
N GLU A 460 -31.19 11.65 12.81
CA GLU A 460 -31.58 12.91 12.18
C GLU A 460 -33.08 12.91 11.85
N ALA A 461 -33.60 11.82 11.26
CA ALA A 461 -35.04 11.66 11.01
C ALA A 461 -35.87 11.65 12.31
N ALA A 462 -35.37 11.05 13.39
CA ALA A 462 -36.04 11.08 14.70
C ALA A 462 -36.11 12.49 15.28
N ASN A 463 -35.04 13.29 15.12
CA ASN A 463 -35.01 14.67 15.59
C ASN A 463 -35.94 15.57 14.76
N GLU A 464 -35.94 15.40 13.44
CA GLU A 464 -36.84 16.13 12.54
C GLU A 464 -38.31 15.77 12.77
N ALA A 465 -38.62 14.49 12.97
CA ALA A 465 -39.95 14.03 13.37
C ALA A 465 -40.37 14.59 14.73
N LYS A 466 -39.45 14.70 15.71
CA LYS A 466 -39.72 15.32 17.01
C LYS A 466 -40.07 16.80 16.87
N SER A 467 -39.33 17.56 16.05
CA SER A 467 -39.63 18.98 15.81
C SER A 467 -40.94 19.18 15.03
N ALA A 468 -41.20 18.35 14.01
CA ALA A 468 -42.45 18.38 13.25
C ALA A 468 -43.66 18.03 14.13
N PHE A 469 -43.53 17.01 14.98
CA PHE A 469 -44.56 16.64 15.95
C PHE A 469 -44.88 17.79 16.92
N LEU A 470 -43.88 18.47 17.46
CA LEU A 470 -44.12 19.60 18.38
C LEU A 470 -44.80 20.79 17.68
N ALA A 471 -44.47 21.06 16.41
CA ALA A 471 -45.11 22.11 15.62
C ALA A 471 -46.59 21.78 15.34
N VAL A 472 -46.89 20.53 14.93
CA VAL A 472 -48.27 20.05 14.71
C VAL A 472 -49.05 20.06 16.02
N MET A 473 -48.49 19.48 17.10
CA MET A 473 -49.16 19.44 18.40
C MET A 473 -49.48 20.83 18.95
N SER A 474 -48.61 21.82 18.75
CA SER A 474 -48.94 23.17 19.18
C SER A 474 -50.12 23.75 18.41
N HIS A 475 -50.22 23.50 17.11
CA HIS A 475 -51.38 23.89 16.31
C HIS A 475 -52.65 23.19 16.82
N GLU A 476 -52.60 21.88 17.03
CA GLU A 476 -53.71 21.06 17.54
C GLU A 476 -54.14 21.44 18.97
N LEU A 477 -53.24 21.97 19.80
CA LEU A 477 -53.57 22.45 21.14
C LEU A 477 -54.07 23.90 21.14
N ARG A 478 -53.55 24.75 20.24
CA ARG A 478 -53.94 26.16 20.14
C ARG A 478 -55.37 26.32 19.65
N THR A 479 -55.78 25.53 18.66
CA THR A 479 -57.10 25.62 18.05
C THR A 479 -58.28 25.39 19.01
N PRO A 480 -58.33 24.29 19.80
CA PRO A 480 -59.39 24.11 20.79
C PRO A 480 -59.30 25.12 21.93
N LEU A 481 -58.09 25.54 22.33
CA LEU A 481 -57.88 26.51 23.39
C LEU A 481 -58.41 27.91 23.00
N ASN A 482 -58.11 28.35 21.78
CA ASN A 482 -58.64 29.60 21.22
C ASN A 482 -60.17 29.55 21.09
N GLY A 483 -60.73 28.39 20.73
CA GLY A 483 -62.19 28.18 20.71
C GLY A 483 -62.82 28.33 22.09
N MET A 484 -62.23 27.72 23.12
CA MET A 484 -62.69 27.84 24.51
C MET A 484 -62.56 29.27 25.04
N LEU A 485 -61.43 29.93 24.76
CA LEU A 485 -61.20 31.34 25.13
C LEU A 485 -62.18 32.28 24.43
N GLY A 486 -62.43 32.08 23.13
CA GLY A 486 -63.42 32.85 22.37
C GLY A 486 -64.83 32.70 22.95
N MET A 487 -65.22 31.49 23.35
CA MET A 487 -66.48 31.24 24.07
C MET A 487 -66.52 31.95 25.43
N ALA A 488 -65.45 31.86 26.22
CA ALA A 488 -65.38 32.50 27.53
C ALA A 488 -65.44 34.04 27.41
N GLN A 489 -64.74 34.61 26.43
CA GLN A 489 -64.81 36.05 26.12
C GLN A 489 -66.20 36.48 25.64
N ALA A 490 -66.90 35.65 24.88
CA ALA A 490 -68.28 35.92 24.48
C ALA A 490 -69.26 35.87 25.67
N LEU A 491 -69.07 34.93 26.60
CA LEU A 491 -69.86 34.87 27.84
C LEU A 491 -69.65 36.12 28.71
N ARG A 492 -68.45 36.72 28.69
CA ARG A 492 -68.13 37.94 29.43
C ARG A 492 -69.01 39.13 29.03
N THR A 493 -69.50 39.16 27.79
CA THR A 493 -70.39 40.21 27.26
C THR A 493 -71.88 39.99 27.56
N GLU A 494 -72.26 38.87 28.19
CA GLU A 494 -73.64 38.59 28.62
C GLU A 494 -73.91 39.11 30.05
N ASP A 495 -75.19 39.13 30.47
CA ASP A 495 -75.61 39.50 31.83
C ASP A 495 -75.26 38.40 32.84
N LEU A 496 -74.00 38.36 33.26
CA LEU A 496 -73.48 37.41 34.25
C LEU A 496 -73.67 37.89 35.70
N ASP A 497 -74.04 36.97 36.59
CA ASP A 497 -73.97 37.21 38.04
C ASP A 497 -72.51 37.33 38.52
N ALA A 498 -72.29 37.86 39.74
CA ALA A 498 -70.94 38.11 40.25
C ALA A 498 -70.05 36.86 40.32
N ARG A 499 -70.65 35.68 40.58
CA ARG A 499 -69.92 34.40 40.67
C ARG A 499 -69.62 33.85 39.27
N GLN A 500 -70.55 33.99 38.34
CA GLN A 500 -70.37 33.61 36.94
C GLN A 500 -69.31 34.48 36.25
N ARG A 501 -69.29 35.79 36.54
CA ARG A 501 -68.25 36.71 36.02
C ARG A 501 -66.87 36.31 36.52
N GLU A 502 -66.72 36.04 37.82
CA GLU A 502 -65.45 35.55 38.39
C GLU A 502 -65.01 34.22 37.76
N GLN A 503 -65.94 33.29 37.51
CA GLN A 503 -65.62 32.02 36.85
C GLN A 503 -65.17 32.20 35.40
N VAL A 504 -65.80 33.11 34.65
CA VAL A 504 -65.42 33.42 33.27
C VAL A 504 -64.07 34.14 33.22
N GLU A 505 -63.83 35.10 34.11
CA GLU A 505 -62.53 35.77 34.24
C GLU A 505 -61.41 34.77 34.55
N LEU A 506 -61.63 33.84 35.49
CA LEU A 506 -60.67 32.80 35.82
C LEU A 506 -60.40 31.85 34.64
N MET A 507 -61.41 31.53 33.83
CA MET A 507 -61.26 30.72 32.61
C MET A 507 -60.42 31.43 31.55
N ILE A 508 -60.64 32.74 31.36
CA ILE A 508 -59.88 33.57 30.43
C ILE A 508 -58.41 33.65 30.88
N ASP A 509 -58.17 34.00 32.15
CA ASP A 509 -56.82 34.08 32.73
C ASP A 509 -56.05 32.76 32.64
N SER A 510 -56.75 31.64 32.87
CA SER A 510 -56.17 30.31 32.75
C SER A 510 -55.82 29.97 31.30
N GLY A 511 -56.66 30.35 30.34
CA GLY A 511 -56.41 30.14 28.91
C GLY A 511 -55.25 30.98 28.40
N ASP A 512 -55.18 32.26 28.79
CA ASP A 512 -54.07 33.17 28.44
C ASP A 512 -52.74 32.66 29.00
N THR A 513 -52.73 32.17 30.24
CA THR A 513 -51.56 31.53 30.86
C THR A 513 -51.09 30.30 30.06
N LEU A 514 -52.03 29.49 29.57
CA LEU A 514 -51.73 28.29 28.78
C LEU A 514 -51.17 28.62 27.40
N LEU A 515 -51.64 29.70 26.76
CA LEU A 515 -51.12 30.19 25.49
C LEU A 515 -49.68 30.68 25.62
N VAL A 516 -49.37 31.43 26.68
CA VAL A 516 -47.99 31.87 26.98
C VAL A 516 -47.08 30.65 27.17
N LEU A 517 -47.51 29.65 27.94
CA LEU A 517 -46.77 28.40 28.15
C LEU A 517 -46.49 27.65 26.85
N LEU A 518 -47.51 27.53 25.99
CA LEU A 518 -47.39 26.83 24.72
C LEU A 518 -46.39 27.53 23.79
N ASN A 519 -46.49 28.86 23.71
CA ASN A 519 -45.59 29.68 22.91
C ASN A 519 -44.14 29.63 23.42
N ASP A 520 -43.93 29.66 24.75
CA ASP A 520 -42.60 29.53 25.36
C ASP A 520 -41.93 28.19 25.02
N ILE A 521 -42.68 27.08 25.06
CA ILE A 521 -42.17 25.74 24.71
C ILE A 521 -41.79 25.66 23.22
N LEU A 522 -42.60 26.28 22.36
CA LEU A 522 -42.30 26.36 20.93
C LEU A 522 -41.06 27.21 20.65
N ASP A 523 -40.95 28.38 21.27
CA ASP A 523 -39.80 29.27 21.10
C ASP A 523 -38.51 28.56 21.53
N LEU A 524 -38.52 27.85 22.66
CA LEU A 524 -37.39 27.03 23.09
C LEU A 524 -37.04 25.94 22.07
N SER A 525 -38.04 25.22 21.56
CA SER A 525 -37.84 24.15 20.57
C SER A 525 -37.29 24.67 19.24
N LYS A 526 -37.73 25.86 18.79
CA LYS A 526 -37.22 26.52 17.58
C LYS A 526 -35.78 27.00 17.75
N ILE A 527 -35.43 27.52 18.92
CA ILE A 527 -34.07 27.96 19.26
C ILE A 527 -33.10 26.76 19.29
N GLU A 528 -33.47 25.64 19.94
CA GLU A 528 -32.62 24.43 19.97
C GLU A 528 -32.42 23.80 18.59
N ALA A 529 -33.43 23.90 17.72
CA ALA A 529 -33.35 23.46 16.33
C ALA A 529 -32.59 24.42 15.41
N GLY A 530 -32.16 25.59 15.91
CA GLY A 530 -31.49 26.63 15.12
C GLY A 530 -32.39 27.31 14.06
N LYS A 531 -33.71 27.23 14.22
CA LYS A 531 -34.71 27.71 13.24
C LYS A 531 -35.30 29.10 13.56
N LEU A 532 -34.83 29.77 14.61
CA LEU A 532 -35.30 31.11 15.00
C LEU A 532 -34.34 32.18 14.48
N GLU A 533 -34.85 33.08 13.63
CA GLU A 533 -34.09 34.18 13.03
C GLU A 533 -34.50 35.53 13.65
N ILE A 534 -33.54 36.46 13.79
CA ILE A 534 -33.78 37.85 14.24
C ILE A 534 -33.98 38.72 13.00
N ALA A 535 -35.05 39.52 12.96
CA ALA A 535 -35.37 40.39 11.84
C ALA A 535 -35.33 41.88 12.26
N PRO A 536 -34.18 42.56 12.18
CA PRO A 536 -34.06 43.96 12.55
C PRO A 536 -34.87 44.88 11.63
N THR A 537 -35.59 45.84 12.21
CA THR A 537 -36.38 46.84 11.48
C THR A 537 -36.16 48.24 12.07
N ALA A 538 -36.25 49.28 11.23
CA ALA A 538 -36.16 50.67 11.70
C ALA A 538 -37.35 51.01 12.59
N GLY A 539 -37.08 51.43 13.84
CA GLY A 539 -38.14 51.78 14.78
C GLY A 539 -37.70 52.74 15.89
N ASP A 540 -38.69 53.31 16.56
CA ASP A 540 -38.50 54.12 17.77
C ASP A 540 -38.48 53.21 19.01
N LEU A 541 -37.27 52.90 19.48
CA LEU A 541 -37.06 52.05 20.65
C LEU A 541 -37.60 52.68 21.94
N VAL A 542 -37.44 54.01 22.08
CA VAL A 542 -37.93 54.74 23.27
C VAL A 542 -39.45 54.63 23.33
N GLY A 543 -40.13 54.89 22.22
CA GLY A 543 -41.58 54.75 22.12
C GLY A 543 -42.07 53.31 22.35
N VAL A 544 -41.33 52.29 21.89
CA VAL A 544 -41.66 50.89 22.20
C VAL A 544 -41.59 50.62 23.70
N CYS A 545 -40.55 51.10 24.39
CA CYS A 545 -40.39 50.93 25.83
C CYS A 545 -41.44 51.72 26.63
N VAL A 546 -41.68 53.00 26.28
CA VAL A 546 -42.67 53.85 26.94
C VAL A 546 -44.07 53.28 26.81
N ARG A 547 -44.48 52.84 25.61
CA ARG A 547 -45.80 52.22 25.40
C ARG A 547 -45.94 50.93 26.22
N LEU A 548 -44.89 50.10 26.26
CA LEU A 548 -44.94 48.85 27.01
C LEU A 548 -45.05 49.11 28.52
N VAL A 549 -44.19 49.98 29.08
CA VAL A 549 -44.24 50.35 30.51
C VAL A 549 -45.57 51.03 30.85
N GLY A 550 -46.09 51.88 29.96
CA GLY A 550 -47.40 52.49 30.08
C GLY A 550 -48.54 51.46 30.13
N GLY A 551 -48.42 50.35 29.41
CA GLY A 551 -49.37 49.24 29.48
C GLY A 551 -49.43 48.54 30.86
N TYR A 552 -48.35 48.57 31.63
CA TYR A 552 -48.27 47.97 32.97
C TYR A 552 -48.58 48.95 34.12
N GLN A 553 -48.83 50.24 33.83
CA GLN A 553 -49.22 51.23 34.84
C GLN A 553 -50.49 50.84 35.62
N PRO A 554 -51.58 50.35 34.99
CA PRO A 554 -52.78 49.92 35.72
C PRO A 554 -52.48 48.80 36.73
N THR A 555 -51.77 47.75 36.29
CA THR A 555 -51.38 46.62 37.15
C THR A 555 -50.50 47.06 38.32
N ALA A 556 -49.59 48.02 38.10
CA ALA A 556 -48.75 48.56 39.17
C ALA A 556 -49.58 49.38 40.19
N ARG A 557 -50.55 50.17 39.71
CA ARG A 557 -51.47 50.96 40.56
C ARG A 557 -52.37 50.08 41.41
N GLU A 558 -52.92 49.01 40.85
CA GLU A 558 -53.74 48.02 41.58
C GLU A 558 -52.95 47.37 42.72
N LYS A 559 -51.66 47.11 42.50
CA LYS A 559 -50.75 46.55 43.52
C LYS A 559 -50.16 47.57 44.48
N GLY A 560 -50.38 48.88 44.25
CA GLY A 560 -49.76 49.95 45.03
C GLY A 560 -48.23 50.05 44.87
N VAL A 561 -47.68 49.60 43.74
CA VAL A 561 -46.24 49.67 43.42
C VAL A 561 -45.98 50.84 42.48
N ALA A 562 -44.97 51.66 42.78
CA ALA A 562 -44.59 52.76 41.88
C ALA A 562 -43.81 52.23 40.66
N LEU A 563 -44.25 52.55 39.44
CA LEU A 563 -43.60 52.14 38.19
C LEU A 563 -43.07 53.37 37.45
N ASN A 564 -41.75 53.50 37.36
CA ASN A 564 -41.08 54.64 36.73
C ASN A 564 -40.32 54.20 35.48
N PHE A 565 -40.27 55.09 34.48
CA PHE A 565 -39.42 54.95 33.30
C PHE A 565 -38.50 56.16 33.20
N THR A 566 -37.19 55.92 33.09
CA THR A 566 -36.17 56.94 32.87
C THR A 566 -35.35 56.58 31.64
N MET A 567 -34.77 57.61 31.00
CA MET A 567 -33.83 57.43 29.91
C MET A 567 -32.58 58.26 30.21
N ASP A 568 -31.42 57.62 30.07
CA ASP A 568 -30.12 58.26 30.24
C ASP A 568 -29.64 58.81 28.89
N GLY A 569 -29.44 60.13 28.81
CA GLY A 569 -28.92 60.82 27.62
C GLY A 569 -30.00 61.39 26.69
N GLU A 570 -29.59 61.81 25.49
CA GLU A 570 -30.52 62.29 24.45
C GLU A 570 -31.21 61.11 23.73
N PRO A 571 -32.46 61.28 23.29
CA PRO A 571 -33.20 60.21 22.61
C PRO A 571 -32.48 59.81 21.31
N PRO A 572 -32.17 58.51 21.12
CA PRO A 572 -31.49 58.05 19.92
C PRO A 572 -32.39 58.24 18.68
N PRO A 573 -31.80 58.38 17.47
CA PRO A 573 -32.56 58.32 16.23
C PRO A 573 -33.20 56.93 16.04
N LEU A 574 -33.99 56.73 14.98
CA LEU A 574 -34.55 55.42 14.67
C LEU A 574 -33.43 54.34 14.62
N LEU A 575 -33.64 53.23 15.32
CA LEU A 575 -32.68 52.13 15.46
C LEU A 575 -33.14 50.92 14.66
N GLN A 576 -32.21 50.10 14.17
CA GLN A 576 -32.50 48.81 13.54
C GLN A 576 -32.53 47.72 14.61
N PHE A 577 -33.73 47.26 14.99
CA PHE A 577 -33.91 46.20 15.99
C PHE A 577 -35.18 45.39 15.74
N ASP A 578 -35.24 44.20 16.32
CA ASP A 578 -36.46 43.38 16.29
C ASP A 578 -37.39 43.81 17.45
N GLY A 579 -38.37 44.66 17.13
CA GLY A 579 -39.28 45.22 18.12
C GLY A 579 -40.19 44.19 18.80
N VAL A 580 -40.41 43.03 18.18
CA VAL A 580 -41.20 41.94 18.79
C VAL A 580 -40.37 41.26 19.88
N ARG A 581 -39.11 40.92 19.58
CA ARG A 581 -38.22 40.22 20.53
C ARG A 581 -37.80 41.13 21.69
N VAL A 582 -37.52 42.41 21.43
CA VAL A 582 -37.22 43.38 22.49
C VAL A 582 -38.41 43.55 23.43
N ARG A 583 -39.64 43.65 22.89
CA ARG A 583 -40.86 43.71 23.70
C ARG A 583 -41.06 42.45 24.52
N GLN A 584 -40.85 41.27 23.94
CA GLN A 584 -40.94 39.97 24.63
C GLN A 584 -39.98 39.90 25.83
N CYS A 585 -38.71 40.27 25.62
CA CYS A 585 -37.71 40.32 26.69
C CYS A 585 -38.09 41.32 27.79
N LEU A 586 -38.46 42.56 27.43
CA LEU A 586 -38.79 43.60 28.41
C LEU A 586 -40.09 43.28 29.17
N ALA A 587 -41.12 42.76 28.51
CA ALA A 587 -42.37 42.36 29.14
C ALA A 587 -42.15 41.25 30.18
N ASN A 588 -41.30 40.27 29.85
CA ASN A 588 -40.94 39.20 30.79
C ASN A 588 -40.22 39.74 32.04
N LEU A 589 -39.29 40.70 31.87
CA LEU A 589 -38.60 41.33 33.01
C LEU A 589 -39.55 42.18 33.86
N LEU A 590 -40.41 43.00 33.24
CA LEU A 590 -41.39 43.85 33.93
C LEU A 590 -42.42 43.03 34.69
N SER A 591 -42.98 42.00 34.06
CA SER A 591 -43.94 41.12 34.69
C SER A 591 -43.34 40.41 35.90
N ASN A 592 -42.08 39.97 35.83
CA ASN A 592 -41.40 39.38 36.99
C ASN A 592 -41.16 40.41 38.09
N ALA A 593 -40.67 41.61 37.76
CA ALA A 593 -40.44 42.68 38.72
C ALA A 593 -41.72 43.06 39.50
N LEU A 594 -42.85 43.26 38.79
CA LEU A 594 -44.15 43.59 39.39
C LEU A 594 -44.81 42.40 40.13
N LYS A 595 -44.41 41.17 39.77
CA LYS A 595 -44.90 39.97 40.44
C LYS A 595 -44.22 39.77 41.79
N PHE A 596 -42.92 40.03 41.90
CA PHE A 596 -42.13 39.80 43.10
C PHE A 596 -41.96 41.02 44.01
N THR A 597 -42.53 42.17 43.61
CA THR A 597 -42.63 43.39 44.43
C THR A 597 -44.04 43.52 45.00
N VAL A 598 -44.18 43.39 46.32
CA VAL A 598 -45.47 43.54 47.01
C VAL A 598 -45.73 45.00 47.39
N VAL A 599 -44.72 45.70 47.91
CA VAL A 599 -44.75 47.13 48.24
C VAL A 599 -43.40 47.72 47.84
N GLY A 600 -43.40 48.89 47.20
CA GLY A 600 -42.17 49.57 46.81
C GLY A 600 -42.23 50.14 45.40
N ARG A 601 -41.13 50.01 44.64
CA ARG A 601 -41.05 50.54 43.28
C ARG A 601 -40.33 49.60 42.31
N VAL A 602 -40.67 49.77 41.03
CA VAL A 602 -39.99 49.19 39.89
C VAL A 602 -39.54 50.34 38.99
N ASP A 603 -38.23 50.45 38.78
CA ASP A 603 -37.61 51.48 37.95
C ASP A 603 -37.08 50.83 36.67
N VAL A 604 -37.44 51.41 35.52
CA VAL A 604 -37.02 50.95 34.18
C VAL A 604 -36.15 52.03 33.57
N ASN A 605 -34.89 51.71 33.31
CA ASN A 605 -33.93 52.65 32.75
C ASN A 605 -33.45 52.19 31.37
N LEU A 606 -33.50 53.10 30.39
CA LEU A 606 -32.95 52.90 29.05
C LEU A 606 -31.71 53.77 28.87
N ALA A 607 -30.58 53.14 28.55
CA ALA A 607 -29.35 53.82 28.18
C ALA A 607 -28.84 53.36 26.82
N CYS A 608 -28.46 54.30 25.96
CA CYS A 608 -27.85 54.02 24.66
C CYS A 608 -26.44 54.63 24.62
N SER A 609 -25.43 53.82 24.34
CA SER A 609 -24.04 54.27 24.26
C SER A 609 -23.33 53.66 23.05
N PRO A 610 -22.41 54.38 22.39
CA PRO A 610 -21.57 53.80 21.34
C PRO A 610 -20.81 52.57 21.85
N ASP A 611 -20.82 51.49 21.08
CA ASP A 611 -20.06 50.29 21.41
C ASP A 611 -18.61 50.39 20.89
N PRO A 612 -17.58 50.25 21.76
CA PRO A 612 -16.19 50.38 21.34
C PRO A 612 -15.81 49.31 20.29
N GLY A 613 -15.54 49.74 19.06
CA GLY A 613 -14.95 48.91 18.00
C GLY A 613 -15.93 48.25 17.02
N SER A 614 -17.25 48.36 17.19
CA SER A 614 -18.22 47.76 16.25
C SER A 614 -18.94 48.79 15.36
N GLY A 615 -18.84 50.09 15.67
CA GLY A 615 -19.62 51.14 14.99
C GLY A 615 -21.13 51.08 15.28
N ARG A 616 -21.55 50.19 16.17
CA ARG A 616 -22.95 49.98 16.60
C ARG A 616 -23.25 50.73 17.89
N LEU A 617 -24.53 50.91 18.19
CA LEU A 617 -25.00 51.39 19.48
C LEU A 617 -25.28 50.19 20.38
N ARG A 618 -24.77 50.23 21.62
CA ARG A 618 -25.14 49.29 22.67
C ARG A 618 -26.33 49.84 23.43
N VAL A 619 -27.42 49.09 23.40
CA VAL A 619 -28.61 49.37 24.19
C VAL A 619 -28.51 48.63 25.50
N ARG A 620 -28.81 49.31 26.61
CA ARG A 620 -28.94 48.74 27.94
C ARG A 620 -30.33 49.06 28.50
N LEU A 621 -31.12 48.02 28.74
CA LEU A 621 -32.40 48.09 29.43
C LEU A 621 -32.23 47.51 30.83
N THR A 622 -32.34 48.35 31.84
CA THR A 622 -32.21 47.97 33.24
C THR A 622 -33.58 48.01 33.92
N VAL A 623 -34.01 46.89 34.49
CA VAL A 623 -35.23 46.79 35.30
C VAL A 623 -34.81 46.50 36.73
N THR A 624 -35.06 47.46 37.63
CA THR A 624 -34.73 47.36 39.05
C THR A 624 -36.01 47.31 39.88
N ASP A 625 -36.16 46.28 40.70
CA ASP A 625 -37.26 46.08 41.63
C ASP A 625 -36.78 46.12 43.07
N THR A 626 -37.63 46.59 44.00
CA THR A 626 -37.39 46.55 45.45
C THR A 626 -38.07 45.34 46.11
N GLY A 627 -38.22 44.24 45.39
CA GLY A 627 -38.92 43.05 45.82
C GLY A 627 -38.09 42.15 46.75
N ILE A 628 -38.49 40.87 46.82
CA ILE A 628 -37.92 39.89 47.76
C ILE A 628 -36.43 39.58 47.55
N GLY A 629 -35.89 39.88 46.37
CA GLY A 629 -34.54 39.50 45.97
C GLY A 629 -34.27 37.98 45.98
N MET A 630 -33.05 37.58 45.63
CA MET A 630 -32.67 36.17 45.43
C MET A 630 -31.33 35.81 46.10
N SER A 631 -31.18 34.54 46.46
CA SER A 631 -29.92 33.98 46.96
C SER A 631 -28.93 33.68 45.82
N GLN A 632 -27.63 33.64 46.12
CA GLN A 632 -26.59 33.35 45.12
C GLN A 632 -26.77 31.96 44.45
N ALA A 633 -27.26 30.98 45.21
CA ALA A 633 -27.59 29.66 44.67
C ALA A 633 -28.71 29.73 43.62
N THR A 634 -29.71 30.58 43.84
CA THR A 634 -30.82 30.81 42.91
C THR A 634 -30.35 31.52 41.65
N VAL A 635 -29.55 32.59 41.80
CA VAL A 635 -28.98 33.35 40.68
C VAL A 635 -28.19 32.44 39.73
N SER A 636 -27.39 31.51 40.26
CA SER A 636 -26.58 30.59 39.44
C SER A 636 -27.37 29.65 38.53
N LYS A 637 -28.64 29.38 38.84
CA LYS A 637 -29.51 28.45 38.10
C LYS A 637 -30.62 29.15 37.32
N LEU A 638 -30.77 30.47 37.52
CA LEU A 638 -31.91 31.28 37.08
C LEU A 638 -32.19 31.21 35.57
N PHE A 639 -31.14 31.13 34.76
CA PHE A 639 -31.25 31.07 33.30
C PHE A 639 -31.31 29.63 32.74
N GLY A 640 -31.42 28.61 33.59
CA GLY A 640 -31.67 27.23 33.15
C GLY A 640 -33.11 27.04 32.68
N ALA A 641 -33.34 26.13 31.72
CA ALA A 641 -34.69 25.80 31.29
C ALA A 641 -35.44 25.05 32.40
N PHE A 642 -36.69 25.43 32.66
CA PHE A 642 -37.56 24.86 33.70
C PHE A 642 -37.05 25.03 35.14
N THR A 643 -36.07 25.91 35.37
CA THR A 643 -35.61 26.19 36.73
C THR A 643 -36.58 27.13 37.44
N GLN A 644 -37.12 26.69 38.58
CA GLN A 644 -37.88 27.54 39.50
C GLN A 644 -37.18 27.59 40.87
N ALA A 645 -37.24 28.74 41.54
CA ALA A 645 -36.64 28.97 42.85
C ALA A 645 -37.54 28.41 43.98
N ASP A 646 -37.39 27.11 44.29
CA ASP A 646 -37.94 26.35 45.43
C ASP A 646 -39.47 26.22 45.60
N ALA A 647 -39.87 25.07 46.18
CA ALA A 647 -41.25 24.56 46.28
C ALA A 647 -42.16 25.28 47.31
N SER A 648 -41.63 26.21 48.11
CA SER A 648 -42.40 26.94 49.15
C SER A 648 -42.97 28.27 48.64
N THR A 649 -42.35 28.88 47.63
CA THR A 649 -42.78 30.13 46.96
C THR A 649 -43.78 29.88 45.83
N THR A 650 -43.95 28.62 45.42
CA THR A 650 -44.73 28.19 44.25
C THR A 650 -46.25 28.30 44.44
N ARG A 651 -46.75 28.38 45.68
CA ARG A 651 -48.20 28.49 45.93
C ARG A 651 -48.76 29.89 45.78
N THR A 652 -47.91 30.92 45.75
CA THR A 652 -48.36 32.33 45.72
C THR A 652 -47.99 33.04 44.43
N PHE A 653 -46.97 32.56 43.69
CA PHE A 653 -46.41 33.27 42.54
C PHE A 653 -45.97 32.30 41.42
N GLY A 654 -46.91 31.59 40.78
CA GLY A 654 -46.64 30.60 39.72
C GLY A 654 -46.10 31.21 38.41
N GLY A 655 -45.14 30.56 37.74
CA GLY A 655 -44.59 30.96 36.44
C GLY A 655 -43.83 29.81 35.75
N THR A 656 -43.65 29.86 34.43
CA THR A 656 -43.23 28.71 33.59
C THR A 656 -41.78 28.27 33.79
N GLY A 657 -40.92 29.15 34.32
CA GLY A 657 -39.47 28.93 34.42
C GLY A 657 -38.75 28.96 33.06
N LEU A 658 -39.45 29.34 31.98
CA LEU A 658 -38.89 29.41 30.62
C LEU A 658 -38.52 30.83 30.20
N GLY A 659 -39.26 31.84 30.66
CA GLY A 659 -39.11 33.22 30.20
C GLY A 659 -37.69 33.77 30.28
N LEU A 660 -36.97 33.58 31.40
CA LEU A 660 -35.59 34.10 31.55
C LEU A 660 -34.58 33.32 30.69
N ASN A 661 -34.77 32.01 30.49
CA ASN A 661 -33.95 31.23 29.58
C ASN A 661 -34.13 31.73 28.13
N ILE A 662 -35.37 31.94 27.70
CA ILE A 662 -35.70 32.49 26.38
C ILE A 662 -35.14 33.90 26.23
N THR A 663 -35.32 34.79 27.21
CA THR A 663 -34.75 36.15 27.21
C THR A 663 -33.23 36.13 27.02
N ARG A 664 -32.51 35.23 27.70
CA ARG A 664 -31.06 35.08 27.53
C ARG A 664 -30.67 34.59 26.14
N ARG A 665 -31.40 33.62 25.58
CA ARG A 665 -31.16 33.13 24.22
C ARG A 665 -31.44 34.19 23.16
N LEU A 666 -32.52 34.95 23.30
CA LEU A 666 -32.83 36.07 22.41
C LEU A 666 -31.78 37.17 22.50
N ALA A 667 -31.31 37.52 23.71
CA ALA A 667 -30.20 38.47 23.89
C ALA A 667 -28.93 38.02 23.14
N GLN A 668 -28.57 36.74 23.24
CA GLN A 668 -27.42 36.15 22.53
C GLN A 668 -27.58 36.22 21.01
N LEU A 669 -28.78 35.95 20.49
CA LEU A 669 -29.10 36.10 19.06
C LEU A 669 -29.06 37.56 18.59
N MET A 670 -29.36 38.52 19.47
CA MET A 670 -29.20 39.96 19.24
C MET A 670 -27.78 40.47 19.59
N HIS A 671 -26.80 39.57 19.69
CA HIS A 671 -25.39 39.88 19.99
C HIS A 671 -25.15 40.61 21.32
N GLY A 672 -25.91 40.26 22.36
CA GLY A 672 -25.69 40.72 23.72
C GLY A 672 -25.91 39.63 24.78
N ASP A 673 -26.17 40.04 26.02
CA ASP A 673 -26.46 39.12 27.13
C ASP A 673 -27.35 39.83 28.17
N ILE A 674 -27.88 39.04 29.11
CA ILE A 674 -28.63 39.51 30.27
C ILE A 674 -27.85 39.21 31.56
N LEU A 675 -27.75 40.21 32.42
CA LEU A 675 -27.10 40.13 33.73
C LEU A 675 -28.13 40.35 34.84
N VAL A 676 -27.88 39.76 36.01
CA VAL A 676 -28.72 39.93 37.19
C VAL A 676 -27.85 40.17 38.41
N GLU A 677 -28.23 41.19 39.17
CA GLU A 677 -27.69 41.49 40.50
C GLU A 677 -28.86 41.48 41.47
N SER A 678 -28.80 40.65 42.52
CA SER A 678 -29.92 40.51 43.44
C SER A 678 -29.42 40.14 44.83
N ARG A 679 -30.11 40.65 45.86
CA ARG A 679 -29.84 40.36 47.27
C ARG A 679 -31.15 40.17 48.00
N VAL A 680 -31.22 39.10 48.80
CA VAL A 680 -32.43 38.76 49.56
C VAL A 680 -32.86 39.94 50.45
N GLY A 681 -34.08 40.42 50.22
CA GLY A 681 -34.70 41.54 50.95
C GLY A 681 -34.38 42.95 50.41
N GLU A 682 -33.44 43.10 49.48
CA GLU A 682 -33.06 44.40 48.88
C GLU A 682 -33.58 44.59 47.44
N GLY A 683 -34.12 43.53 46.82
CA GLY A 683 -34.64 43.55 45.45
C GLY A 683 -33.67 42.98 44.40
N SER A 684 -34.00 43.18 43.12
CA SER A 684 -33.20 42.68 41.98
C SER A 684 -33.06 43.71 40.88
N THR A 685 -31.91 43.69 40.20
CA THR A 685 -31.61 44.48 39.02
C THR A 685 -31.28 43.55 37.87
N PHE A 686 -32.12 43.56 36.83
CA PHE A 686 -31.89 42.85 35.58
C PHE A 686 -31.41 43.83 34.52
N THR A 687 -30.26 43.54 33.90
CA THR A 687 -29.68 44.36 32.84
C THR A 687 -29.63 43.57 31.55
N LEU A 688 -30.53 43.88 30.62
CA LEU A 688 -30.53 43.36 29.27
C LEU A 688 -29.66 44.24 28.38
N SER A 689 -28.72 43.64 27.65
CA SER A 689 -27.87 44.33 26.70
C SER A 689 -27.93 43.68 25.32
N PHE A 690 -27.90 44.50 24.27
CA PHE A 690 -27.85 44.04 22.87
C PHE A 690 -27.28 45.14 21.96
N LEU A 691 -26.85 44.76 20.75
CA LEU A 691 -26.23 45.66 19.77
C LEU A 691 -27.23 46.00 18.66
N VAL A 692 -27.29 47.28 18.28
CA VAL A 692 -28.18 47.77 17.21
C VAL A 692 -27.43 48.72 16.27
N ASP A 693 -27.85 48.74 15.01
CA ASP A 693 -27.36 49.69 14.01
C ASP A 693 -28.24 50.96 14.04
N ALA A 694 -27.64 52.13 13.82
CA ALA A 694 -28.39 53.38 13.63
C ALA A 694 -29.04 53.40 12.24
N SER A 695 -30.31 53.79 12.13
CA SER A 695 -30.98 53.92 10.84
C SER A 695 -30.61 55.24 10.16
N ALA A 696 -30.18 55.19 8.91
CA ALA A 696 -29.78 56.37 8.11
C ALA A 696 -30.96 57.12 7.45
N VAL A 697 -32.20 56.78 7.79
CA VAL A 697 -33.40 57.34 7.15
C VAL A 697 -33.84 58.61 7.91
N ALA A 698 -33.80 59.77 7.24
CA ALA A 698 -34.39 61.03 7.72
C ALA A 698 -35.89 60.86 7.98
N PRO A 699 -36.50 61.59 8.93
CA PRO A 699 -37.92 61.44 9.27
C PRO A 699 -38.79 61.99 8.12
N ALA A 700 -39.00 61.19 7.09
CA ALA A 700 -40.14 61.34 6.20
C ALA A 700 -41.37 60.91 6.98
N GLU A 701 -42.43 61.72 6.92
CA GLU A 701 -43.73 61.52 7.54
C GLU A 701 -44.27 60.10 7.29
N VAL A 702 -43.88 59.17 8.15
CA VAL A 702 -44.64 57.94 8.35
C VAL A 702 -45.84 58.41 9.16
N GLN A 703 -46.91 58.70 8.44
CA GLN A 703 -48.25 58.79 8.99
C GLN A 703 -48.42 57.61 9.95
N ALA A 704 -48.43 57.91 11.24
CA ALA A 704 -49.02 57.02 12.21
C ALA A 704 -50.43 56.71 11.68
N PRO A 705 -50.87 55.45 11.58
CA PRO A 705 -52.29 55.19 11.70
C PRO A 705 -52.65 55.77 13.07
N GLY A 706 -53.22 56.97 13.06
CA GLY A 706 -53.78 57.59 14.24
C GLY A 706 -54.90 56.68 14.69
N PHE A 707 -54.64 55.86 15.70
CA PHE A 707 -55.70 55.45 16.62
C PHE A 707 -56.06 56.69 17.44
N GLY A 708 -56.75 57.62 16.78
CA GLY A 708 -57.54 58.61 17.47
C GLY A 708 -58.56 57.86 18.31
N ALA A 709 -58.73 58.29 19.55
CA ALA A 709 -59.87 57.91 20.36
C ALA A 709 -61.14 58.21 19.56
N VAL A 710 -61.76 57.17 19.00
CA VAL A 710 -63.11 57.25 18.47
C VAL A 710 -64.02 56.98 19.65
N ASN A 711 -64.79 58.01 20.02
CA ASN A 711 -65.82 57.97 21.05
C ASN A 711 -66.83 56.86 20.74
N GLU A 712 -67.19 56.10 21.77
CA GLU A 712 -67.93 54.83 21.72
C GLU A 712 -69.42 54.90 21.29
N GLU A 713 -69.93 55.99 20.69
CA GLU A 713 -71.40 56.11 20.52
C GLU A 713 -71.95 56.54 19.14
N GLU A 714 -71.17 56.76 18.09
CA GLU A 714 -71.75 57.08 16.76
C GLU A 714 -71.07 56.36 15.59
N SER A 715 -71.71 55.26 15.13
CA SER A 715 -71.84 54.76 13.74
C SER A 715 -71.86 53.23 13.69
N LEU A 716 -72.94 52.62 14.20
CA LEU A 716 -73.29 51.20 14.00
C LEU A 716 -73.94 50.93 12.62
N SER A 717 -73.65 51.76 11.62
CA SER A 717 -74.32 51.74 10.32
C SER A 717 -73.57 51.12 9.12
N PRO A 718 -72.23 50.88 9.11
CA PRO A 718 -71.54 50.50 7.88
C PRO A 718 -71.65 48.99 7.49
N LEU A 719 -71.98 48.11 8.44
CA LEU A 719 -72.07 46.65 8.21
C LEU A 719 -73.50 46.13 7.99
N HIS A 720 -74.51 46.92 8.34
CA HIS A 720 -75.92 46.51 8.28
C HIS A 720 -76.36 46.22 6.84
N GLY A 721 -76.87 45.01 6.58
CA GLY A 721 -77.31 44.56 5.26
C GLY A 721 -76.19 44.25 4.26
N ARG A 722 -74.92 44.27 4.67
CA ARG A 722 -73.78 43.85 3.82
C ARG A 722 -73.65 42.34 3.79
N ARG A 723 -73.24 41.81 2.65
CA ARG A 723 -73.06 40.38 2.45
C ARG A 723 -71.59 40.00 2.50
N VAL A 724 -71.20 39.23 3.51
CA VAL A 724 -69.81 38.92 3.82
C VAL A 724 -69.56 37.42 3.62
N LEU A 725 -68.57 37.09 2.79
CA LEU A 725 -68.13 35.72 2.56
C LEU A 725 -67.00 35.38 3.55
N VAL A 726 -67.21 34.37 4.38
CA VAL A 726 -66.24 33.86 5.36
C VAL A 726 -65.65 32.56 4.84
N VAL A 727 -64.35 32.57 4.55
CA VAL A 727 -63.61 31.42 4.00
C VAL A 727 -62.57 30.99 5.03
N ASP A 728 -62.84 29.89 5.72
CA ASP A 728 -61.92 29.30 6.71
C ASP A 728 -62.21 27.80 6.79
N ASP A 729 -61.18 26.96 6.74
CA ASP A 729 -61.36 25.51 6.75
C ASP A 729 -61.78 24.98 8.13
N HIS A 730 -61.53 25.76 9.20
CA HIS A 730 -61.81 25.36 10.56
C HIS A 730 -63.21 25.82 11.04
N PRO A 731 -64.12 24.88 11.39
CA PRO A 731 -65.51 25.20 11.72
C PRO A 731 -65.66 26.09 12.96
N VAL A 732 -64.71 26.02 13.90
CA VAL A 732 -64.70 26.88 15.11
C VAL A 732 -64.41 28.34 14.74
N ASN A 733 -63.48 28.61 13.83
CA ASN A 733 -63.15 29.98 13.42
C ASN A 733 -64.34 30.62 12.69
N ARG A 734 -64.97 29.89 11.77
CA ARG A 734 -66.20 30.32 11.11
C ARG A 734 -67.30 30.65 12.12
N ARG A 735 -67.46 29.80 13.14
CA ARG A 735 -68.44 30.02 14.22
C ARG A 735 -68.11 31.25 15.07
N VAL A 736 -66.85 31.50 15.40
CA VAL A 736 -66.41 32.69 16.16
C VAL A 736 -66.68 33.96 15.36
N ILE A 737 -66.28 34.01 14.08
CA ILE A 737 -66.55 35.16 13.19
C ILE A 737 -68.05 35.41 13.09
N LYS A 738 -68.85 34.35 12.94
CA LYS A 738 -70.32 34.46 12.91
C LYS A 738 -70.90 35.03 14.20
N LEU A 739 -70.42 34.60 15.36
CA LEU A 739 -70.87 35.14 16.65
C LEU A 739 -70.45 36.59 16.84
N PHE A 740 -69.25 36.96 16.39
CA PHE A 740 -68.75 38.33 16.42
C PHE A 740 -69.56 39.27 15.53
N LEU A 741 -70.00 38.81 14.37
CA LEU A 741 -70.70 39.63 13.39
C LEU A 741 -72.24 39.55 13.49
N ALA A 742 -72.79 38.58 14.22
CA ALA A 742 -74.25 38.42 14.42
C ALA A 742 -74.95 39.66 15.01
N PRO A 743 -74.38 40.42 15.97
CA PRO A 743 -75.00 41.63 16.51
C PRO A 743 -75.12 42.79 15.49
N PHE A 744 -74.48 42.70 14.32
CA PHE A 744 -74.36 43.79 13.34
C PHE A 744 -75.26 43.64 12.09
N ASP A 745 -76.18 42.68 12.09
CA ASP A 745 -77.19 42.43 11.04
C ASP A 745 -76.61 42.35 9.60
N CYS A 746 -75.53 41.59 9.45
CA CYS A 746 -74.88 41.28 8.15
C CYS A 746 -75.26 39.87 7.66
N ASP A 747 -75.35 39.70 6.34
CA ASP A 747 -75.64 38.40 5.73
C ASP A 747 -74.33 37.62 5.50
N LEU A 748 -74.13 36.56 6.28
CA LEU A 748 -72.88 35.79 6.31
C LEU A 748 -73.03 34.48 5.54
N VAL A 749 -72.17 34.28 4.54
CA VAL A 749 -72.04 33.00 3.83
C VAL A 749 -70.70 32.38 4.20
N GLU A 750 -70.73 31.11 4.61
CA GLU A 750 -69.57 30.37 5.11
C GLU A 750 -69.17 29.29 4.10
N VAL A 751 -67.88 29.22 3.76
CA VAL A 751 -67.29 28.21 2.86
C VAL A 751 -65.95 27.71 3.40
N GLU A 752 -65.50 26.53 2.98
CA GLU A 752 -64.40 25.83 3.66
C GLU A 752 -63.04 25.96 2.96
N ASN A 753 -62.99 26.46 1.72
CA ASN A 753 -61.74 26.59 0.97
C ASN A 753 -61.83 27.63 -0.14
N GLY A 754 -60.68 27.97 -0.73
CA GLY A 754 -60.58 28.97 -1.78
C GLY A 754 -61.31 28.60 -3.08
N ARG A 755 -61.57 27.31 -3.35
CA ARG A 755 -62.36 26.89 -4.52
C ARG A 755 -63.84 27.18 -4.31
N GLU A 756 -64.39 26.77 -3.17
CA GLU A 756 -65.77 27.06 -2.81
C GLU A 756 -66.02 28.57 -2.71
N ALA A 757 -65.02 29.35 -2.30
CA ALA A 757 -65.10 30.80 -2.32
C ALA A 757 -65.32 31.36 -3.73
N LEU A 758 -64.60 30.84 -4.73
CA LEU A 758 -64.80 31.22 -6.13
C LEU A 758 -66.17 30.76 -6.64
N ASP A 759 -66.58 29.53 -6.31
CA ASP A 759 -67.87 28.97 -6.73
C ASP A 759 -69.05 29.77 -6.12
N ALA A 760 -68.93 30.20 -4.86
CA ALA A 760 -69.91 31.07 -4.20
C ALA A 760 -69.97 32.46 -4.85
N LEU A 761 -68.81 33.04 -5.19
CA LEU A 761 -68.72 34.34 -5.89
C LEU A 761 -69.26 34.30 -7.33
N GLU A 762 -69.24 33.13 -7.98
CA GLU A 762 -69.90 32.93 -9.27
C GLU A 762 -71.43 32.86 -9.15
N ALA A 763 -71.93 32.27 -8.08
CA ALA A 763 -73.36 32.14 -7.85
C ALA A 763 -74.02 33.47 -7.50
N GLU A 764 -73.42 34.24 -6.58
CA GLU A 764 -74.05 35.43 -6.02
C GLU A 764 -73.02 36.53 -5.65
N PRO A 765 -73.40 37.82 -5.65
CA PRO A 765 -72.49 38.92 -5.30
C PRO A 765 -72.26 39.04 -3.78
N PHE A 766 -71.06 39.50 -3.42
CA PHE A 766 -70.63 39.77 -2.04
C PHE A 766 -70.01 41.17 -1.92
N ASP A 767 -70.08 41.77 -0.73
CA ASP A 767 -69.49 43.08 -0.42
C ASP A 767 -68.07 42.98 0.14
N LEU A 768 -67.74 41.88 0.81
CA LEU A 768 -66.47 41.66 1.50
C LEU A 768 -66.16 40.16 1.62
N VAL A 769 -64.88 39.80 1.53
CA VAL A 769 -64.40 38.44 1.79
C VAL A 769 -63.43 38.45 2.98
N LEU A 770 -63.70 37.64 3.99
CA LEU A 770 -62.76 37.28 5.04
C LEU A 770 -62.11 35.95 4.63
N MET A 771 -60.81 35.97 4.31
CA MET A 771 -60.12 34.87 3.64
C MET A 771 -58.99 34.33 4.50
N ASP A 772 -59.07 33.08 4.94
CA ASP A 772 -57.92 32.40 5.54
C ASP A 772 -56.79 32.18 4.53
N VAL A 773 -55.55 32.35 4.94
CA VAL A 773 -54.38 32.25 4.05
C VAL A 773 -54.06 30.79 3.74
N ASN A 774 -54.13 29.92 4.75
CA ASN A 774 -53.68 28.53 4.65
C ASN A 774 -54.88 27.58 4.71
N MET A 775 -55.38 27.18 3.55
CA MET A 775 -56.50 26.24 3.44
C MET A 775 -56.19 25.10 2.45
N PRO A 776 -56.75 23.90 2.65
CA PRO A 776 -56.66 22.80 1.69
C PRO A 776 -57.43 23.10 0.40
N VAL A 777 -57.18 22.30 -0.65
CA VAL A 777 -57.76 22.40 -2.01
C VAL A 777 -57.32 23.65 -2.79
N MET A 778 -57.56 24.85 -2.26
CA MET A 778 -57.05 26.11 -2.79
C MET A 778 -56.79 27.05 -1.63
N ASP A 779 -55.54 27.49 -1.50
CA ASP A 779 -55.13 28.46 -0.48
C ASP A 779 -55.69 29.87 -0.78
N GLY A 780 -55.74 30.70 0.26
CA GLY A 780 -56.32 32.04 0.16
C GLY A 780 -55.53 32.98 -0.74
N LEU A 781 -54.21 32.78 -0.88
CA LEU A 781 -53.36 33.59 -1.76
C LEU A 781 -53.68 33.32 -3.23
N GLU A 782 -53.77 32.05 -3.62
CA GLU A 782 -54.14 31.63 -4.96
C GLU A 782 -55.59 31.98 -5.30
N ALA A 783 -56.52 31.82 -4.35
CA ALA A 783 -57.89 32.28 -4.50
C ALA A 783 -57.93 33.80 -4.77
N THR A 784 -57.21 34.59 -3.99
CA THR A 784 -57.15 36.05 -4.16
C THR A 784 -56.51 36.44 -5.50
N ARG A 785 -55.41 35.80 -5.91
CA ARG A 785 -54.80 36.05 -7.23
C ARG A 785 -55.78 35.79 -8.37
N ARG A 786 -56.65 34.78 -8.24
CA ARG A 786 -57.70 34.48 -9.23
C ARG A 786 -58.81 35.54 -9.22
N LEU A 787 -59.25 35.97 -8.04
CA LEU A 787 -60.20 37.08 -7.91
C LEU A 787 -59.69 38.36 -8.58
N ARG A 788 -58.39 38.67 -8.43
CA ARG A 788 -57.77 39.85 -9.06
C ARG A 788 -57.58 39.74 -10.57
N ARG A 789 -57.60 38.53 -11.14
CA ARG A 789 -57.54 38.31 -12.60
C ARG A 789 -58.90 38.45 -13.28
N ASP A 790 -60.00 38.34 -12.54
CA ASP A 790 -61.35 38.51 -13.07
C ASP A 790 -61.81 39.97 -12.93
N PRO A 791 -62.13 40.67 -14.02
CA PRO A 791 -62.62 42.05 -13.97
C PRO A 791 -63.84 42.26 -13.07
N ARG A 792 -64.65 41.21 -12.84
CA ARG A 792 -65.87 41.27 -12.02
C ARG A 792 -65.57 41.41 -10.52
N TRP A 793 -64.44 40.88 -10.04
CA TRP A 793 -64.08 40.86 -8.60
C TRP A 793 -62.74 41.54 -8.30
N MET A 794 -62.13 42.16 -9.31
CA MET A 794 -60.85 42.86 -9.19
C MET A 794 -60.86 43.90 -8.05
N THR A 795 -62.00 44.54 -7.80
CA THR A 795 -62.17 45.56 -6.75
C THR A 795 -62.86 45.05 -5.49
N LEU A 796 -63.21 43.76 -5.41
CA LEU A 796 -63.88 43.18 -4.24
C LEU A 796 -62.94 43.21 -3.03
N PRO A 797 -63.34 43.80 -1.89
CA PRO A 797 -62.58 43.77 -0.64
C PRO A 797 -62.25 42.35 -0.16
N VAL A 798 -60.95 42.06 0.07
CA VAL A 798 -60.48 40.78 0.65
C VAL A 798 -59.58 41.05 1.86
N ILE A 799 -59.99 40.60 3.04
CA ILE A 799 -59.21 40.70 4.29
C ILE A 799 -58.61 39.34 4.61
N ALA A 800 -57.29 39.28 4.75
CA ALA A 800 -56.55 38.08 5.12
C ALA A 800 -56.76 37.73 6.60
N LEU A 801 -57.09 36.48 6.91
CA LEU A 801 -57.03 35.94 8.27
C LEU A 801 -55.76 35.09 8.36
N THR A 802 -54.74 35.54 9.09
CA THR A 802 -53.44 34.85 9.15
C THR A 802 -53.07 34.40 10.56
N ALA A 803 -52.41 33.24 10.67
CA ALA A 803 -51.89 32.71 11.93
C ALA A 803 -50.53 33.30 12.34
N ASP A 804 -49.84 34.01 11.44
CA ASP A 804 -48.49 34.56 11.66
C ASP A 804 -48.45 36.06 11.32
N VAL A 805 -47.93 36.87 12.25
CA VAL A 805 -47.86 38.34 12.13
C VAL A 805 -46.48 38.80 11.60
N MET A 806 -45.73 37.88 10.99
CA MET A 806 -44.42 38.20 10.41
C MET A 806 -44.60 39.09 9.18
N ARG A 807 -43.76 40.14 9.09
CA ARG A 807 -43.80 41.15 8.01
C ARG A 807 -43.79 40.52 6.61
N SER A 808 -43.00 39.46 6.41
CA SER A 808 -42.91 38.72 5.16
C SER A 808 -44.21 38.03 4.73
N GLN A 809 -45.03 37.55 5.66
CA GLN A 809 -46.34 36.97 5.32
C GLN A 809 -47.38 38.05 5.01
N ILE A 810 -47.33 39.18 5.72
CA ILE A 810 -48.18 40.34 5.41
C ILE A 810 -47.87 40.85 3.99
N ASP A 811 -46.58 40.97 3.65
CA ASP A 811 -46.13 41.37 2.31
C ASP A 811 -46.63 40.38 1.25
N THR A 812 -46.55 39.07 1.52
CA THR A 812 -47.05 38.02 0.61
C THR A 812 -48.58 38.13 0.38
N CYS A 813 -49.35 38.48 1.42
CA CYS A 813 -50.80 38.67 1.31
C CYS A 813 -51.15 39.92 0.49
N LEU A 814 -50.44 41.02 0.72
CA LEU A 814 -50.61 42.26 -0.05
C LEU A 814 -50.20 42.08 -1.52
N GLU A 815 -49.09 41.38 -1.79
CA GLU A 815 -48.65 41.03 -3.16
C GLU A 815 -49.65 40.14 -3.91
N ALA A 816 -50.35 39.24 -3.19
CA ALA A 816 -51.43 38.44 -3.76
C ALA A 816 -52.68 39.28 -4.11
N GLY A 817 -52.75 40.51 -3.59
CA GLY A 817 -53.81 41.48 -3.85
C GLY A 817 -54.87 41.59 -2.75
N MET A 818 -54.61 41.09 -1.53
CA MET A 818 -55.49 41.30 -0.37
C MET A 818 -55.42 42.76 0.11
N ASP A 819 -56.50 43.27 0.69
CA ASP A 819 -56.68 44.69 1.03
C ASP A 819 -56.28 45.01 2.48
N ALA A 820 -56.38 44.04 3.39
CA ALA A 820 -55.94 44.15 4.78
C ALA A 820 -55.67 42.75 5.38
N HIS A 821 -55.18 42.71 6.62
CA HIS A 821 -54.96 41.45 7.34
C HIS A 821 -55.40 41.58 8.81
N ILE A 822 -55.79 40.45 9.39
CA ILE A 822 -56.12 40.28 10.80
C ILE A 822 -55.39 39.02 11.31
N ALA A 823 -54.71 39.15 12.43
CA ALA A 823 -54.03 38.04 13.08
C ALA A 823 -55.03 37.15 13.83
N LYS A 824 -54.82 35.83 13.78
CA LYS A 824 -55.53 34.86 14.61
C LYS A 824 -54.75 34.69 15.94
N PRO A 825 -55.42 34.64 17.12
CA PRO A 825 -56.87 34.64 17.34
C PRO A 825 -57.51 35.99 17.02
N ILE A 826 -58.68 35.95 16.39
CA ILE A 826 -59.40 37.13 15.92
C ILE A 826 -59.93 37.88 17.14
N ASP A 827 -59.58 39.16 17.27
CA ASP A 827 -60.18 40.07 18.25
C ASP A 827 -61.35 40.83 17.60
N LEU A 828 -62.47 40.96 18.33
CA LEU A 828 -63.68 41.61 17.82
C LEU A 828 -63.46 43.08 17.47
N ARG A 829 -62.70 43.84 18.28
CA ARG A 829 -62.46 45.26 18.02
C ARG A 829 -61.57 45.44 16.80
N ASP A 830 -60.54 44.60 16.67
CA ASP A 830 -59.63 44.64 15.52
C ASP A 830 -60.34 44.24 14.22
N LEU A 831 -61.19 43.21 14.25
CA LEU A 831 -61.98 42.77 13.10
C LEU A 831 -62.91 43.88 12.61
N LEU A 832 -63.70 44.48 13.49
CA LEU A 832 -64.64 45.55 13.13
C LEU A 832 -63.90 46.79 12.59
N SER A 833 -62.82 47.19 13.24
CA SER A 833 -62.00 48.34 12.82
C SER A 833 -61.48 48.18 11.38
N VAL A 834 -60.92 47.00 11.06
CA VAL A 834 -60.37 46.72 9.73
C VAL A 834 -61.49 46.61 8.68
N MET A 835 -62.61 45.96 9.00
CA MET A 835 -63.75 45.85 8.09
C MET A 835 -64.31 47.22 7.70
N VAL A 836 -64.52 48.11 8.67
CA VAL A 836 -64.99 49.47 8.42
C VAL A 836 -63.98 50.25 7.58
N GLN A 837 -62.69 50.18 7.93
CA GLN A 837 -61.64 50.89 7.20
C GLN A 837 -61.57 50.48 5.71
N VAL A 838 -61.72 49.19 5.40
CA VAL A 838 -61.64 48.69 4.02
C VAL A 838 -62.90 49.03 3.23
N LEU A 839 -64.07 48.95 3.86
CA LEU A 839 -65.35 49.32 3.22
C LEU A 839 -65.44 50.83 2.95
N ASP A 840 -64.96 51.68 3.87
CA ASP A 840 -64.97 53.14 3.72
C ASP A 840 -63.99 53.65 2.66
N LYS A 841 -62.79 53.04 2.57
CA LYS A 841 -61.77 53.40 1.56
C LYS A 841 -62.25 53.26 0.11
N ARG A 842 -63.32 52.48 -0.15
CA ARG A 842 -63.89 52.27 -1.48
C ARG A 842 -65.30 52.87 -1.66
N GLY A 843 -65.88 53.49 -0.64
CA GLY A 843 -67.21 54.12 -0.65
C GLY A 843 -67.28 55.54 -1.25
N ALA A 844 -66.18 56.10 -1.76
CA ALA A 844 -66.15 57.45 -2.34
C ALA A 844 -66.22 57.44 -3.89
N ALA A 845 -67.38 57.08 -4.46
CA ALA A 845 -67.87 57.61 -5.76
C ALA A 845 -69.40 57.35 -5.90
N PRO A 846 -70.21 58.33 -6.33
CA PRO A 846 -71.62 58.42 -5.95
C PRO A 846 -72.60 57.72 -6.90
N ALA A 847 -73.75 57.38 -6.33
CA ALA A 847 -74.96 56.93 -6.99
C ALA A 847 -75.44 57.89 -8.09
N VAL A 848 -75.85 57.33 -9.24
CA VAL A 848 -76.75 58.01 -10.19
C VAL A 848 -78.08 57.25 -10.18
N VAL A 849 -79.07 57.90 -9.58
CA VAL A 849 -80.49 57.55 -9.67
C VAL A 849 -81.03 58.08 -11.00
N GLY A 850 -81.74 57.25 -11.76
CA GLY A 850 -82.37 57.62 -13.02
C GLY A 850 -83.46 56.64 -13.47
N LYS A 851 -84.61 56.75 -12.81
CA LYS A 851 -85.96 56.22 -13.11
C LYS A 851 -86.33 55.84 -14.57
N LEU A 852 -87.08 54.72 -14.66
CA LEU A 852 -88.34 54.45 -15.39
C LEU A 852 -88.38 54.65 -16.93
N GLU A 853 -88.70 53.56 -17.66
CA GLU A 853 -90.06 53.32 -18.19
C GLU A 853 -90.21 51.94 -18.84
N ALA A 854 -91.40 51.37 -18.69
CA ALA A 854 -91.83 50.09 -19.21
C ALA A 854 -92.76 50.28 -20.43
N GLY A 855 -92.74 49.33 -21.36
CA GLY A 855 -93.92 48.93 -22.15
C GLY A 855 -93.89 49.24 -23.66
N CYS A 856 -93.74 48.20 -24.49
CA CYS A 856 -94.81 47.68 -25.38
C CYS A 856 -94.25 46.63 -26.37
N THR A 857 -94.88 45.45 -26.35
CA THR A 857 -94.88 44.33 -27.33
C THR A 857 -95.52 44.75 -28.67
N PRO A 858 -95.45 43.97 -29.81
CA PRO A 858 -95.60 42.50 -29.93
C PRO A 858 -94.60 41.83 -30.91
N ALA A 859 -94.43 40.50 -30.94
CA ALA A 859 -95.41 39.43 -31.13
C ALA A 859 -95.22 38.21 -30.22
#